data_AF-A0AA96S188-F1
#
_entry.id   AF-A0AA96S188-F1
#
_cell.length_a   1.000
_cell.length_b   1.000
_cell.length_c   1.000
_cell.angle_alpha   90.00
_cell.angle_beta   90.00
_cell.angle_gamma   90.00
#
_symmetry.space_group_name_H-M   'P 1'
#
loop_
_entity.id
_entity.type
_entity.pdbx_description
1 polymer ?
#
loop_
_entity_poly.entity_id
_entity_poly.type
_entity_poly.pdbx_seq_one_letter_code
_entity_poly.pdbx_strand_id
1 'polypeptide(L)'
;MAMDRTRVAVEIYGTSYKLVGSSTEYMKQVARYVDEHMHAISKSHSRLDTPRIAVLAAVHMAEQAIQVQDFKNELNMLTGERTELRVEVSRLLEVQRERQEEYERLEAAAKEEAARLIATAEEERLRYLGLAEQERQLHTEQLQAEKEAAASGRERLEQELQARDAELKALREAHEAEQAASREAARQELESAEAARLAQLEELTAAHLQELEQLRETLTREKAEAQSALEQELAGTREALNGEIVAIRSGLSKELADTKEVLTAELTGERELLEKELAKNKELRQSQGTQEHRHKQQLQELEKQLGELRGGTGQLQARLLAQYEAVLKREEQLGEELRLAAEQGQQHGVELEELRQRYGQSQREAAELRTALQETADKLTAALEELQSATELGTLLSDELEGLRQRFELTQEEAAALRKSLRETADNLSRTQAEFDRTALEAGSWQELAGKHMEDISELEMNLLEAEEKSAALQREADTLRGQADGMVQQLDHEAEKRAEAEQEAALQREAAEAARKELSALRQRYEELIVQSDDILQEGEQLKERYELLEAEREEAARRLEELYEAGREAAVAAEEQQEALRETREQEASWKQKYEVLQEREQEWSRQEAKLREEIEIWQQEAGEAEAQAEAVSQSRSETERQLGEIGESYELVQGQLRLVQAQFQLRESELEQLSQEHRSLQAEYAKLQSEYNEWIQLIEQDS
;
A
#
# COMPACT_ATOMS: atom_id res chain seq x y z
N MET A 1 90.55 35.08 63.71
CA MET A 1 91.04 35.10 65.11
C MET A 1 92.55 34.94 65.10
N ALA A 2 93.28 35.63 65.98
CA ALA A 2 94.68 35.29 66.22
C ALA A 2 94.75 34.04 67.10
N MET A 3 95.50 33.01 66.67
CA MET A 3 95.76 31.84 67.50
C MET A 3 96.99 32.11 68.37
N ASP A 4 96.89 31.90 69.68
CA ASP A 4 98.01 32.09 70.61
C ASP A 4 99.11 31.06 70.35
N ARG A 5 100.21 31.55 69.78
CA ARG A 5 101.36 30.77 69.32
C ARG A 5 102.19 30.29 70.51
N THR A 6 101.74 29.20 71.12
CA THR A 6 102.37 28.58 72.29
C THR A 6 103.67 27.88 71.90
N ARG A 7 104.72 28.06 72.70
CA ARG A 7 106.00 27.36 72.56
C ARG A 7 105.96 26.05 73.34
N VAL A 8 106.23 24.93 72.67
CA VAL A 8 106.12 23.59 73.23
C VAL A 8 107.43 22.84 72.98
N ALA A 9 108.00 22.24 74.03
CA ALA A 9 109.09 21.27 73.88
C ALA A 9 108.47 19.91 73.54
N VAL A 10 108.91 19.31 72.45
CA VAL A 10 108.52 17.98 71.97
C VAL A 10 109.78 17.18 71.64
N GLU A 11 109.65 15.87 71.52
CA GLU A 11 110.74 14.98 71.12
C GLU A 11 110.38 14.32 69.78
N ILE A 12 111.34 14.31 68.85
CA ILE A 12 111.21 13.71 67.51
C ILE A 12 112.55 13.04 67.20
N TYR A 13 112.52 11.75 66.87
CA TYR A 13 113.69 10.93 66.51
C TYR A 13 114.86 11.04 67.52
N GLY A 14 114.52 10.97 68.81
CA GLY A 14 115.48 11.08 69.93
C GLY A 14 116.09 12.47 70.14
N THR A 15 115.56 13.51 69.48
CA THR A 15 116.02 14.90 69.62
C THR A 15 114.88 15.80 70.11
N SER A 16 115.15 16.63 71.12
CA SER A 16 114.15 17.55 71.67
C SER A 16 114.13 18.89 70.92
N TYR A 17 112.98 19.25 70.35
CA TYR A 17 112.75 20.46 69.59
C TYR A 17 111.75 21.38 70.31
N LYS A 18 111.99 22.70 70.25
CA LYS A 18 111.08 23.73 70.79
C LYS A 18 110.26 24.33 69.65
N LEU A 19 109.12 23.73 69.35
CA LEU A 19 108.23 24.15 68.27
C LEU A 19 107.23 25.22 68.73
N VAL A 20 106.60 25.89 67.77
CA VAL A 20 105.56 26.90 67.97
C VAL A 20 104.28 26.41 67.31
N GLY A 21 103.16 26.40 68.02
CA GLY A 21 101.89 25.95 67.46
C GLY A 21 100.66 26.38 68.27
N SER A 22 99.47 26.04 67.75
CA SER A 22 98.18 26.57 68.22
C SER A 22 97.58 25.85 69.43
N SER A 23 98.04 24.63 69.74
CA SER A 23 97.59 23.85 70.91
C SER A 23 98.71 22.90 71.35
N THR A 24 98.91 22.79 72.66
CA THR A 24 99.95 21.94 73.26
C THR A 24 99.77 20.46 72.92
N GLU A 25 98.55 19.96 73.00
CA GLU A 25 98.27 18.53 72.78
C GLU A 25 98.30 18.17 71.29
N TYR A 26 97.75 19.04 70.43
CA TYR A 26 97.83 18.88 68.98
C TYR A 26 99.28 18.87 68.50
N MET A 27 100.15 19.74 69.04
CA MET A 27 101.57 19.74 68.69
C MET A 27 102.33 18.50 69.15
N LYS A 28 101.96 17.87 70.28
CA LYS A 28 102.49 16.55 70.67
C LYS A 28 102.02 15.47 69.70
N GLN A 29 100.75 15.48 69.32
CA GLN A 29 100.18 14.51 68.37
C GLN A 29 100.87 14.60 67.00
N VAL A 30 101.07 15.81 66.48
CA VAL A 30 101.83 16.05 65.25
C VAL A 30 103.30 15.63 65.40
N ALA A 31 103.97 15.96 66.50
CA ALA A 31 105.35 15.54 66.73
C ALA A 31 105.50 14.01 66.77
N ARG A 32 104.57 13.31 67.43
CA ARG A 32 104.49 11.84 67.44
C ARG A 32 104.23 11.27 66.04
N TYR A 33 103.35 11.89 65.25
CA TYR A 33 103.07 11.46 63.87
C TYR A 33 104.31 11.57 62.97
N VAL A 34 105.08 12.67 63.10
CA VAL A 34 106.38 12.85 62.44
C VAL A 34 107.37 11.76 62.89
N ASP A 35 107.47 11.50 64.18
CA ASP A 35 108.41 10.52 64.74
C ASP A 35 108.10 9.09 64.28
N GLU A 36 106.81 8.70 64.28
CA GLU A 36 106.34 7.41 63.77
C GLU A 36 106.64 7.26 62.26
N HIS A 37 106.49 8.33 61.46
CA HIS A 37 106.86 8.33 60.04
C HIS A 37 108.38 8.25 59.81
N MET A 38 109.19 8.98 60.58
CA MET A 38 110.65 8.89 60.51
C MET A 38 111.14 7.49 60.91
N HIS A 39 110.54 6.87 61.92
CA HIS A 39 110.84 5.48 62.31
C HIS A 39 110.37 4.44 61.27
N ALA A 40 109.26 4.68 60.57
CA ALA A 40 108.81 3.80 59.48
C ALA A 40 109.74 3.88 58.25
N ILE A 41 110.20 5.08 57.91
CA ILE A 41 111.17 5.31 56.82
C ILE A 41 112.54 4.75 57.20
N SER A 42 113.03 4.91 58.43
CA SER A 42 114.34 4.37 58.81
C SER A 42 114.38 2.83 58.85
N LYS A 43 113.27 2.17 59.24
CA LYS A 43 113.11 0.71 59.15
C LYS A 43 113.17 0.19 57.71
N SER A 44 112.55 0.89 56.76
CA SER A 44 112.52 0.49 55.35
C SER A 44 113.80 0.87 54.58
N HIS A 45 114.45 1.97 54.97
CA HIS A 45 115.58 2.57 54.26
C HIS A 45 116.80 2.77 55.19
N SER A 46 117.25 1.69 55.83
CA SER A 46 118.30 1.67 56.87
C SER A 46 119.70 2.16 56.45
N ARG A 47 119.90 2.54 55.18
CA ARG A 47 121.15 3.13 54.65
C ARG A 47 121.09 4.66 54.49
N LEU A 48 119.98 5.31 54.83
CA LEU A 48 119.83 6.77 54.78
C LEU A 48 120.28 7.42 56.09
N ASP A 49 120.89 8.60 55.98
CA ASP A 49 121.21 9.47 57.12
C ASP A 49 119.97 10.20 57.65
N THR A 50 119.95 10.51 58.96
CA THR A 50 118.83 11.15 59.65
C THR A 50 118.28 12.41 58.95
N PRO A 51 119.11 13.31 58.37
CA PRO A 51 118.60 14.45 57.58
C PRO A 51 117.76 14.02 56.37
N ARG A 52 118.16 12.99 55.62
CA ARG A 52 117.39 12.50 54.47
C ARG A 52 116.11 11.78 54.90
N ILE A 53 116.15 11.04 56.02
CA ILE A 53 114.96 10.42 56.62
C ILE A 53 113.94 11.50 57.02
N ALA A 54 114.40 12.59 57.66
CA ALA A 54 113.56 13.72 58.04
C ALA A 54 112.94 14.44 56.82
N VAL A 55 113.73 14.65 55.75
CA VAL A 55 113.23 15.26 54.50
C VAL A 55 112.21 14.34 53.81
N LEU A 56 112.46 13.03 53.72
CA LEU A 56 111.51 12.10 53.09
C LEU A 56 110.22 11.97 53.90
N ALA A 57 110.29 11.97 55.23
CA ALA A 57 109.12 12.03 56.10
C ALA A 57 108.31 13.32 55.87
N ALA A 58 108.98 14.47 55.78
CA ALA A 58 108.32 15.74 55.49
C ALA A 58 107.68 15.78 54.08
N VAL A 59 108.29 15.15 53.08
CA VAL A 59 107.73 15.03 51.73
C VAL A 59 106.49 14.13 51.72
N HIS A 60 106.55 12.93 52.30
CA HIS A 60 105.38 12.03 52.39
C HIS A 60 104.22 12.68 53.17
N MET A 61 104.52 13.42 54.25
CA MET A 61 103.50 14.15 55.01
C MET A 61 102.92 15.34 54.22
N ALA A 62 103.72 16.04 53.41
CA ALA A 62 103.23 17.10 52.54
C ALA A 62 102.36 16.53 51.41
N GLU A 63 102.74 15.40 50.83
CA GLU A 63 101.96 14.67 49.83
C GLU A 63 100.60 14.20 50.39
N GLN A 64 100.59 13.57 51.57
CA GLN A 64 99.35 13.22 52.29
C GLN A 64 98.47 14.47 52.54
N ALA A 65 99.07 15.60 52.94
CA ALA A 65 98.32 16.83 53.20
C ALA A 65 97.72 17.45 51.91
N ILE A 66 98.42 17.35 50.78
CA ILE A 66 97.91 17.75 49.47
C ILE A 66 96.75 16.84 49.05
N GLN A 67 96.92 15.52 49.10
CA GLN A 67 95.86 14.56 48.78
C GLN A 67 94.59 14.78 49.62
N VAL A 68 94.73 15.01 50.94
CA VAL A 68 93.60 15.32 51.84
C VAL A 68 92.96 16.68 51.52
N GLN A 69 93.74 17.66 51.05
CA GLN A 69 93.19 18.94 50.58
C GLN A 69 92.42 18.77 49.27
N ASP A 70 92.91 17.95 48.33
CA ASP A 70 92.27 17.70 47.04
C ASP A 70 90.97 16.91 47.21
N PHE A 71 90.96 15.83 48.00
CA PHE A 71 89.73 15.12 48.38
C PHE A 71 88.71 16.03 49.09
N LYS A 72 89.18 17.01 49.88
CA LYS A 72 88.30 18.00 50.51
C LYS A 72 87.73 18.99 49.49
N ASN A 73 88.51 19.38 48.49
CA ASN A 73 88.03 20.24 47.40
C ASN A 73 86.99 19.51 46.54
N GLU A 74 87.26 18.26 46.17
CA GLU A 74 86.32 17.37 45.48
C GLU A 74 85.02 17.16 46.27
N LEU A 75 85.10 16.88 47.57
CA LEU A 75 83.93 16.74 48.43
C LEU A 75 83.12 18.05 48.54
N ASN A 76 83.78 19.22 48.56
CA ASN A 76 83.11 20.51 48.51
C ASN A 76 82.37 20.73 47.18
N MET A 77 83.01 20.39 46.04
CA MET A 77 82.38 20.46 44.71
C MET A 77 81.15 19.55 44.64
N LEU A 78 81.30 18.26 44.96
CA LEU A 78 80.22 17.28 44.95
C LEU A 78 79.07 17.64 45.90
N THR A 79 79.36 18.29 47.05
CA THR A 79 78.29 18.77 47.95
C THR A 79 77.58 20.02 47.41
N GLY A 80 78.28 20.88 46.67
CA GLY A 80 77.73 22.02 45.91
C GLY A 80 76.81 21.57 44.78
N GLU A 81 77.31 20.74 43.87
CA GLU A 81 76.54 20.12 42.78
C GLU A 81 75.29 19.41 43.31
N ARG A 82 75.43 18.63 44.39
CA ARG A 82 74.29 17.97 45.06
C ARG A 82 73.29 18.97 45.68
N THR A 83 73.70 20.17 46.08
CA THR A 83 72.75 21.22 46.51
C THR A 83 72.07 21.90 45.33
N GLU A 84 72.79 22.16 44.23
CA GLU A 84 72.21 22.74 43.01
C GLU A 84 71.20 21.79 42.36
N LEU A 85 71.55 20.50 42.22
CA LEU A 85 70.64 19.45 41.75
C LEU A 85 69.41 19.30 42.65
N ARG A 86 69.53 19.49 43.97
CA ARG A 86 68.37 19.48 44.89
C ARG A 86 67.45 20.68 44.68
N VAL A 87 68.01 21.86 44.41
CA VAL A 87 67.21 23.06 44.10
C VAL A 87 66.48 22.88 42.77
N GLU A 88 67.17 22.43 41.72
CA GLU A 88 66.55 22.25 40.41
C GLU A 88 65.51 21.10 40.41
N VAL A 89 65.75 19.99 41.13
CA VAL A 89 64.72 18.95 41.34
C VAL A 89 63.50 19.50 42.08
N SER A 90 63.69 20.34 43.10
CA SER A 90 62.56 20.96 43.83
C SER A 90 61.74 21.87 42.89
N ARG A 91 62.43 22.69 42.10
CA ARG A 91 61.84 23.59 41.10
C ARG A 91 61.11 22.84 39.98
N LEU A 92 61.65 21.72 39.51
CA LEU A 92 61.01 20.86 38.51
C LEU A 92 59.73 20.22 39.05
N LEU A 93 59.70 19.84 40.33
CA LEU A 93 58.49 19.34 41.00
C LEU A 93 57.44 20.45 41.18
N GLU A 94 57.85 21.67 41.51
CA GLU A 94 56.96 22.84 41.56
C GLU A 94 56.34 23.12 40.19
N VAL A 95 57.14 23.18 39.11
CA VAL A 95 56.65 23.38 37.74
C VAL A 95 55.76 22.24 37.24
N GLN A 96 56.01 20.98 37.65
CA GLN A 96 55.08 19.88 37.33
C GLN A 96 53.76 20.02 38.09
N ARG A 97 53.80 20.43 39.37
CA ARG A 97 52.60 20.67 40.16
C ARG A 97 51.77 21.83 39.62
N GLU A 98 52.40 22.96 39.26
CA GLU A 98 51.70 24.10 38.65
C GLU A 98 50.94 23.67 37.40
N ARG A 99 51.60 22.89 36.51
CA ARG A 99 50.95 22.31 35.33
C ARG A 99 49.82 21.35 35.66
N GLN A 100 49.95 20.52 36.70
CA GLN A 100 48.88 19.63 37.14
C GLN A 100 47.66 20.44 37.63
N GLU A 101 47.88 21.47 38.44
CA GLU A 101 46.80 22.37 38.88
C GLU A 101 46.18 23.17 37.71
N GLU A 102 46.95 23.51 36.67
CA GLU A 102 46.42 24.10 35.43
C GLU A 102 45.56 23.10 34.62
N TYR A 103 46.03 21.86 34.44
CA TYR A 103 45.27 20.82 33.75
C TYR A 103 43.96 20.49 34.48
N GLU A 104 43.99 20.34 35.81
CA GLU A 104 42.78 20.09 36.62
C GLU A 104 41.75 21.23 36.49
N ARG A 105 42.22 22.50 36.46
CA ARG A 105 41.33 23.66 36.27
C ARG A 105 40.73 23.71 34.87
N LEU A 106 41.50 23.39 33.83
CA LEU A 106 41.01 23.32 32.45
C LEU A 106 40.03 22.17 32.25
N GLU A 107 40.30 21.00 32.85
CA GLU A 107 39.39 19.85 32.82
C GLU A 107 38.09 20.14 33.57
N ALA A 108 38.15 20.81 34.74
CA ALA A 108 36.97 21.24 35.49
C ALA A 108 36.12 22.26 34.69
N ALA A 109 36.76 23.27 34.07
CA ALA A 109 36.06 24.24 33.24
C ALA A 109 35.37 23.58 32.03
N ALA A 110 36.08 22.70 31.31
CA ALA A 110 35.52 21.95 30.18
C ALA A 110 34.35 21.03 30.61
N LYS A 111 34.41 20.43 31.80
CA LYS A 111 33.32 19.64 32.39
C LYS A 111 32.10 20.51 32.73
N GLU A 112 32.30 21.71 33.27
CA GLU A 112 31.19 22.65 33.52
C GLU A 112 30.54 23.13 32.21
N GLU A 113 31.33 23.49 31.20
CA GLU A 113 30.79 23.91 29.90
C GLU A 113 30.04 22.78 29.19
N ALA A 114 30.60 21.56 29.18
CA ALA A 114 29.92 20.38 28.66
C ALA A 114 28.60 20.09 29.40
N ALA A 115 28.59 20.16 30.74
CA ALA A 115 27.38 19.97 31.54
C ALA A 115 26.30 21.03 31.24
N ARG A 116 26.69 22.29 31.03
CA ARG A 116 25.76 23.37 30.64
C ARG A 116 25.17 23.12 29.25
N LEU A 117 26.00 22.74 28.27
CA LEU A 117 25.55 22.43 26.91
C LEU A 117 24.60 21.23 26.86
N ILE A 118 24.89 20.18 27.63
CA ILE A 118 23.99 19.02 27.80
C ILE A 118 22.66 19.48 28.41
N ALA A 119 22.67 20.25 29.50
CA ALA A 119 21.45 20.74 30.14
C ALA A 119 20.59 21.60 29.19
N THR A 120 21.20 22.48 28.39
CA THR A 120 20.45 23.26 27.38
C THR A 120 19.86 22.38 26.28
N ALA A 121 20.58 21.36 25.81
CA ALA A 121 20.07 20.42 24.81
C ALA A 121 18.96 19.51 25.36
N GLU A 122 19.02 19.14 26.65
CA GLU A 122 17.94 18.42 27.34
C GLU A 122 16.70 19.30 27.53
N GLU A 123 16.85 20.57 27.89
CA GLU A 123 15.73 21.53 27.94
C GLU A 123 15.08 21.72 26.57
N GLU A 124 15.86 21.92 25.50
CA GLU A 124 15.32 22.05 24.14
C GLU A 124 14.61 20.77 23.70
N ARG A 125 15.21 19.60 23.93
CA ARG A 125 14.58 18.30 23.65
C ARG A 125 13.26 18.11 24.39
N LEU A 126 13.17 18.52 25.66
CA LEU A 126 11.92 18.45 26.43
C LEU A 126 10.85 19.40 25.86
N ARG A 127 11.23 20.59 25.37
CA ARG A 127 10.30 21.50 24.69
C ARG A 127 9.78 20.92 23.37
N TYR A 128 10.65 20.33 22.54
CA TYR A 128 10.24 19.65 21.31
C TYR A 128 9.32 18.44 21.57
N LEU A 129 9.60 17.65 22.60
CA LEU A 129 8.72 16.54 23.01
C LEU A 129 7.35 17.06 23.46
N GLY A 130 7.30 18.12 24.28
CA GLY A 130 6.05 18.73 24.74
C GLY A 130 5.20 19.31 23.60
N LEU A 131 5.84 19.94 22.60
CA LEU A 131 5.15 20.41 21.39
C LEU A 131 4.59 19.24 20.57
N ALA A 132 5.39 18.21 20.31
CA ALA A 132 4.94 17.02 19.57
C ALA A 132 3.82 16.24 20.31
N GLU A 133 3.79 16.27 21.64
CA GLU A 133 2.66 15.73 22.43
C GLU A 133 1.39 16.59 22.30
N GLN A 134 1.51 17.93 22.27
CA GLN A 134 0.38 18.83 22.03
C GLN A 134 -0.18 18.70 20.61
N GLU A 135 0.68 18.64 19.58
CA GLU A 135 0.27 18.39 18.19
C GLU A 135 -0.48 17.06 18.04
N ARG A 136 0.00 16.01 18.72
CA ARG A 136 -0.69 14.71 18.76
C ARG A 136 -2.04 14.78 19.47
N GLN A 137 -2.14 15.51 20.58
CA GLN A 137 -3.41 15.71 21.29
C GLN A 137 -4.43 16.42 20.38
N LEU A 138 -4.04 17.56 19.80
CA LEU A 138 -4.88 18.32 18.85
C LEU A 138 -5.31 17.48 17.65
N HIS A 139 -4.40 16.70 17.04
CA HIS A 139 -4.75 15.78 15.96
C HIS A 139 -5.71 14.66 16.42
N THR A 140 -5.58 14.14 17.64
CA THR A 140 -6.53 13.14 18.16
C THR A 140 -7.91 13.74 18.46
N GLU A 141 -7.98 14.98 18.92
CA GLU A 141 -9.22 15.72 19.15
C GLU A 141 -9.93 16.06 17.83
N GLN A 142 -9.18 16.56 16.83
CA GLN A 142 -9.68 16.78 15.47
C GLN A 142 -10.23 15.47 14.86
N LEU A 143 -9.49 14.37 14.94
CA LEU A 143 -9.93 13.07 14.44
C LEU A 143 -11.12 12.48 15.21
N GLN A 144 -11.38 12.92 16.45
CA GLN A 144 -12.61 12.60 17.19
C GLN A 144 -13.78 13.46 16.70
N ALA A 145 -13.58 14.78 16.57
CA ALA A 145 -14.59 15.70 16.05
C ALA A 145 -15.04 15.35 14.62
N GLU A 146 -14.12 14.98 13.72
CA GLU A 146 -14.44 14.49 12.37
C GLU A 146 -15.30 13.22 12.41
N LYS A 147 -15.01 12.29 13.34
CA LYS A 147 -15.79 11.05 13.50
C LYS A 147 -17.18 11.29 14.08
N GLU A 148 -17.32 12.21 15.03
CA GLU A 148 -18.61 12.60 15.59
C GLU A 148 -19.46 13.37 14.56
N ALA A 149 -18.85 14.28 13.80
CA ALA A 149 -19.49 14.93 12.66
C ALA A 149 -19.97 13.91 11.62
N ALA A 150 -19.09 12.99 11.18
CA ALA A 150 -19.44 11.95 10.22
C ALA A 150 -20.48 10.95 10.75
N ALA A 151 -20.49 10.64 12.06
CA ALA A 151 -21.53 9.83 12.69
C ALA A 151 -22.88 10.55 12.66
N SER A 152 -22.93 11.82 13.08
CA SER A 152 -24.18 12.62 13.03
C SER A 152 -24.70 12.84 11.61
N GLY A 153 -23.80 12.94 10.62
CA GLY A 153 -24.16 12.98 9.21
C GLY A 153 -24.78 11.67 8.72
N ARG A 154 -24.24 10.53 9.13
CA ARG A 154 -24.84 9.20 8.84
C ARG A 154 -26.20 9.02 9.48
N GLU A 155 -26.37 9.43 10.74
CA GLU A 155 -27.67 9.37 11.43
C GLU A 155 -28.74 10.23 10.74
N ARG A 156 -28.38 11.42 10.23
CA ARG A 156 -29.29 12.25 9.42
C ARG A 156 -29.66 11.57 8.10
N LEU A 157 -28.67 11.07 7.36
CA LEU A 157 -28.91 10.37 6.10
C LEU A 157 -29.75 9.10 6.31
N GLU A 158 -29.57 8.37 7.41
CA GLU A 158 -30.40 7.22 7.74
C GLU A 158 -31.85 7.63 8.07
N GLN A 159 -32.06 8.74 8.80
CA GLN A 159 -33.39 9.29 9.05
C GLN A 159 -34.07 9.79 7.76
N GLU A 160 -33.34 10.47 6.88
CA GLU A 160 -33.84 10.91 5.57
C GLU A 160 -34.18 9.74 4.66
N LEU A 161 -33.36 8.68 4.63
CA LEU A 161 -33.66 7.44 3.92
C LEU A 161 -34.91 6.77 4.50
N GLN A 162 -35.02 6.61 5.83
CA GLN A 162 -36.21 6.04 6.48
C GLN A 162 -37.48 6.86 6.18
N ALA A 163 -37.38 8.19 6.12
CA ALA A 163 -38.49 9.07 5.73
C ALA A 163 -38.89 8.88 4.26
N ARG A 164 -37.92 8.89 3.32
CA ARG A 164 -38.14 8.61 1.88
C ARG A 164 -38.77 7.23 1.67
N ASP A 165 -38.32 6.23 2.43
CA ASP A 165 -38.82 4.86 2.35
C ASP A 165 -40.26 4.73 2.90
N ALA A 166 -40.65 5.60 3.85
CA ALA A 166 -42.03 5.72 4.33
C ALA A 166 -42.92 6.48 3.33
N GLU A 167 -42.45 7.58 2.75
CA GLU A 167 -43.11 8.32 1.66
C GLU A 167 -43.38 7.40 0.46
N LEU A 168 -42.40 6.61 0.03
CA LEU A 168 -42.53 5.65 -1.07
C LEU A 168 -43.49 4.49 -0.77
N LYS A 169 -43.60 4.05 0.49
CA LYS A 169 -44.62 3.06 0.91
C LYS A 169 -46.01 3.65 0.86
N ALA A 170 -46.21 4.83 1.46
CA ALA A 170 -47.49 5.54 1.44
C ALA A 170 -47.97 5.86 0.00
N LEU A 171 -47.06 6.25 -0.90
CA LEU A 171 -47.38 6.49 -2.31
C LEU A 171 -47.80 5.21 -3.05
N ARG A 172 -47.15 4.07 -2.77
CA ARG A 172 -47.53 2.76 -3.32
C ARG A 172 -48.90 2.31 -2.79
N GLU A 173 -49.12 2.40 -1.49
CA GLU A 173 -50.40 2.05 -0.85
C GLU A 173 -51.55 2.92 -1.38
N ALA A 174 -51.33 4.23 -1.57
CA ALA A 174 -52.31 5.14 -2.17
C ALA A 174 -52.64 4.78 -3.63
N HIS A 175 -51.62 4.51 -4.44
CA HIS A 175 -51.80 4.10 -5.85
C HIS A 175 -52.43 2.71 -5.98
N GLU A 176 -52.12 1.76 -5.09
CA GLU A 176 -52.80 0.45 -5.03
C GLU A 176 -54.27 0.61 -4.61
N ALA A 177 -54.58 1.52 -3.68
CA ALA A 177 -55.96 1.84 -3.31
C ALA A 177 -56.73 2.52 -4.45
N GLU A 178 -56.10 3.42 -5.22
CA GLU A 178 -56.68 4.04 -6.41
C GLU A 178 -56.92 3.00 -7.53
N GLN A 179 -55.99 2.07 -7.73
CA GLN A 179 -56.19 0.93 -8.64
C GLN A 179 -57.27 -0.05 -8.15
N ALA A 180 -57.44 -0.23 -6.84
CA ALA A 180 -58.55 -1.03 -6.30
C ALA A 180 -59.89 -0.33 -6.53
N ALA A 181 -60.00 0.95 -6.17
CA ALA A 181 -61.21 1.75 -6.33
C ALA A 181 -61.66 1.87 -7.79
N SER A 182 -60.73 2.09 -8.73
CA SER A 182 -61.04 2.14 -10.16
C SER A 182 -61.46 0.78 -10.74
N ARG A 183 -60.90 -0.33 -10.26
CA ARG A 183 -61.37 -1.70 -10.60
C ARG A 183 -62.75 -1.99 -10.02
N GLU A 184 -63.05 -1.54 -8.80
CA GLU A 184 -64.38 -1.67 -8.20
C GLU A 184 -65.42 -0.81 -8.92
N ALA A 185 -65.08 0.42 -9.30
CA ALA A 185 -65.95 1.28 -10.11
C ALA A 185 -66.24 0.66 -11.49
N ALA A 186 -65.21 0.25 -12.25
CA ALA A 186 -65.38 -0.41 -13.55
C ALA A 186 -66.17 -1.73 -13.44
N ARG A 187 -66.06 -2.44 -12.32
CA ARG A 187 -66.88 -3.62 -12.03
C ARG A 187 -68.34 -3.26 -11.76
N GLN A 188 -68.62 -2.22 -10.96
CA GLN A 188 -69.98 -1.74 -10.70
C GLN A 188 -70.64 -1.22 -11.98
N GLU A 189 -69.89 -0.52 -12.85
CA GLU A 189 -70.34 -0.12 -14.18
C GLU A 189 -70.72 -1.34 -15.03
N LEU A 190 -69.85 -2.36 -15.10
CA LEU A 190 -70.15 -3.61 -15.81
C LEU A 190 -71.37 -4.33 -15.26
N GLU A 191 -71.47 -4.52 -13.94
CA GLU A 191 -72.63 -5.15 -13.29
C GLU A 191 -73.92 -4.35 -13.55
N SER A 192 -73.86 -3.02 -13.60
CA SER A 192 -75.00 -2.17 -13.97
C SER A 192 -75.38 -2.28 -15.45
N ALA A 193 -74.40 -2.40 -16.35
CA ALA A 193 -74.62 -2.55 -17.79
C ALA A 193 -75.16 -3.94 -18.14
N GLU A 194 -74.70 -4.99 -17.46
CA GLU A 194 -75.25 -6.34 -17.56
C GLU A 194 -76.69 -6.40 -17.02
N ALA A 195 -76.98 -5.76 -15.88
CA ALA A 195 -78.34 -5.65 -15.36
C ALA A 195 -79.27 -4.88 -16.32
N ALA A 196 -78.82 -3.76 -16.88
CA ALA A 196 -79.59 -3.00 -17.87
C ALA A 196 -79.84 -3.81 -19.16
N ARG A 197 -78.84 -4.58 -19.63
CA ARG A 197 -78.97 -5.47 -20.79
C ARG A 197 -79.90 -6.65 -20.53
N LEU A 198 -79.89 -7.21 -19.32
CA LEU A 198 -80.84 -8.25 -18.90
C LEU A 198 -82.27 -7.69 -18.89
N ALA A 199 -82.50 -6.52 -18.31
CA ALA A 199 -83.81 -5.86 -18.33
C ALA A 199 -84.31 -5.59 -19.76
N GLN A 200 -83.44 -5.16 -20.68
CA GLN A 200 -83.78 -5.01 -22.10
C GLN A 200 -84.13 -6.34 -22.78
N LEU A 201 -83.47 -7.44 -22.42
CA LEU A 201 -83.81 -8.78 -22.93
C LEU A 201 -85.13 -9.32 -22.35
N GLU A 202 -85.42 -9.02 -21.08
CA GLU A 202 -86.71 -9.33 -20.46
C GLU A 202 -87.85 -8.51 -21.09
N GLU A 203 -87.65 -7.22 -21.37
CA GLU A 203 -88.62 -6.37 -22.07
C GLU A 203 -88.86 -6.86 -23.52
N LEU A 204 -87.80 -7.17 -24.28
CA LEU A 204 -87.93 -7.72 -25.64
C LEU A 204 -88.58 -9.10 -25.67
N THR A 205 -88.28 -9.98 -24.72
CA THR A 205 -88.92 -11.31 -24.65
C THR A 205 -90.37 -11.21 -24.18
N ALA A 206 -90.72 -10.28 -23.30
CA ALA A 206 -92.11 -9.97 -22.97
C ALA A 206 -92.89 -9.40 -24.17
N ALA A 207 -92.28 -8.49 -24.93
CA ALA A 207 -92.87 -7.96 -26.16
C ALA A 207 -93.11 -9.06 -27.20
N HIS A 208 -92.12 -9.91 -27.50
CA HIS A 208 -92.28 -11.05 -28.40
C HIS A 208 -93.30 -12.08 -27.90
N LEU A 209 -93.47 -12.24 -26.57
CA LEU A 209 -94.51 -13.09 -26.01
C LEU A 209 -95.90 -12.50 -26.25
N GLN A 210 -96.08 -11.18 -26.08
CA GLN A 210 -97.32 -10.48 -26.44
C GLN A 210 -97.61 -10.53 -27.95
N GLU A 211 -96.60 -10.38 -28.82
CA GLU A 211 -96.75 -10.57 -30.27
C GLU A 211 -97.22 -12.00 -30.60
N LEU A 212 -96.64 -13.02 -29.96
CA LEU A 212 -97.04 -14.42 -30.12
C LEU A 212 -98.45 -14.71 -29.57
N GLU A 213 -98.89 -14.02 -28.52
CA GLU A 213 -100.27 -14.11 -28.02
C GLU A 213 -101.26 -13.42 -28.97
N GLN A 214 -100.96 -12.22 -29.45
CA GLN A 214 -101.77 -11.54 -30.47
C GLN A 214 -101.88 -12.37 -31.77
N LEU A 215 -100.79 -12.97 -32.23
CA LEU A 215 -100.78 -13.88 -33.39
C LEU A 215 -101.57 -15.18 -33.15
N ARG A 216 -101.68 -15.64 -31.90
CA ARG A 216 -102.55 -16.77 -31.53
C ARG A 216 -104.02 -16.34 -31.48
N GLU A 217 -104.33 -15.14 -30.99
CA GLU A 217 -105.68 -14.60 -30.98
C GLU A 217 -106.21 -14.34 -32.41
N THR A 218 -105.40 -13.75 -33.29
CA THR A 218 -105.80 -13.57 -34.70
C THR A 218 -105.98 -14.91 -35.40
N LEU A 219 -105.05 -15.87 -35.25
CA LEU A 219 -105.15 -17.16 -35.93
C LEU A 219 -106.28 -18.05 -35.37
N THR A 220 -106.59 -17.97 -34.07
CA THR A 220 -107.79 -18.62 -33.51
C THR A 220 -109.09 -17.96 -33.95
N ARG A 221 -109.10 -16.64 -34.12
CA ARG A 221 -110.21 -15.89 -34.70
C ARG A 221 -110.44 -16.23 -36.17
N GLU A 222 -109.40 -16.18 -37.02
CA GLU A 222 -109.46 -16.58 -38.43
C GLU A 222 -109.95 -18.02 -38.58
N LYS A 223 -109.47 -18.93 -37.71
CA LYS A 223 -109.97 -20.30 -37.65
C LYS A 223 -111.45 -20.37 -37.28
N ALA A 224 -111.92 -19.59 -36.32
CA ALA A 224 -113.34 -19.56 -35.94
C ALA A 224 -114.24 -18.96 -37.04
N GLU A 225 -113.79 -17.89 -37.71
CA GLU A 225 -114.47 -17.29 -38.86
C GLU A 225 -114.51 -18.27 -40.05
N ALA A 226 -113.42 -18.99 -40.33
CA ALA A 226 -113.37 -20.05 -41.34
C ALA A 226 -114.25 -21.26 -40.98
N GLN A 227 -114.30 -21.68 -39.72
CA GLN A 227 -115.21 -22.73 -39.26
C GLN A 227 -116.68 -22.30 -39.41
N SER A 228 -117.01 -21.06 -39.07
CA SER A 228 -118.36 -20.50 -39.27
C SER A 228 -118.74 -20.43 -40.75
N ALA A 229 -117.81 -20.09 -41.65
CA ALA A 229 -118.06 -20.11 -43.09
C ALA A 229 -118.33 -21.54 -43.60
N LEU A 230 -117.52 -22.51 -43.16
CA LEU A 230 -117.70 -23.94 -43.50
C LEU A 230 -119.02 -24.50 -42.95
N GLU A 231 -119.46 -24.08 -41.77
CA GLU A 231 -120.77 -24.44 -41.22
C GLU A 231 -121.93 -23.80 -42.01
N GLN A 232 -121.77 -22.59 -42.55
CA GLN A 232 -122.75 -21.96 -43.44
C GLN A 232 -122.81 -22.66 -44.81
N GLU A 233 -121.68 -23.05 -45.40
CA GLU A 233 -121.66 -23.85 -46.64
C GLU A 233 -122.27 -25.24 -46.43
N LEU A 234 -122.00 -25.88 -45.28
CA LEU A 234 -122.64 -27.15 -44.89
C LEU A 234 -124.13 -26.99 -44.59
N ALA A 235 -124.59 -25.83 -44.12
CA ALA A 235 -126.02 -25.53 -43.99
C ALA A 235 -126.67 -25.34 -45.37
N GLY A 236 -126.10 -24.50 -46.23
CA GLY A 236 -126.62 -24.23 -47.58
C GLY A 236 -126.68 -25.48 -48.46
N THR A 237 -125.66 -26.34 -48.39
CA THR A 237 -125.68 -27.65 -49.10
C THR A 237 -126.72 -28.61 -48.52
N ARG A 238 -126.96 -28.62 -47.21
CA ARG A 238 -128.07 -29.39 -46.59
C ARG A 238 -129.44 -28.86 -47.01
N GLU A 239 -129.62 -27.54 -47.12
CA GLU A 239 -130.87 -26.94 -47.61
C GLU A 239 -131.10 -27.24 -49.08
N ALA A 240 -130.07 -27.15 -49.93
CA ALA A 240 -130.14 -27.54 -51.34
C ALA A 240 -130.53 -29.01 -51.51
N LEU A 241 -129.86 -29.93 -50.81
CA LEU A 241 -130.17 -31.37 -50.84
C LEU A 241 -131.57 -31.68 -50.29
N ASN A 242 -132.04 -30.97 -49.26
CA ASN A 242 -133.44 -31.08 -48.81
C ASN A 242 -134.42 -30.57 -49.88
N GLY A 243 -134.09 -29.49 -50.58
CA GLY A 243 -134.86 -28.98 -51.73
C GLY A 243 -134.98 -30.02 -52.85
N GLU A 244 -133.87 -30.67 -53.21
CA GLU A 244 -133.86 -31.78 -54.18
C GLU A 244 -134.68 -32.98 -53.71
N ILE A 245 -134.56 -33.39 -52.43
CA ILE A 245 -135.37 -34.48 -51.85
C ILE A 245 -136.87 -34.14 -51.86
N VAL A 246 -137.25 -32.87 -51.60
CA VAL A 246 -138.64 -32.40 -51.68
C VAL A 246 -139.13 -32.38 -53.14
N ALA A 247 -138.30 -31.97 -54.10
CA ALA A 247 -138.62 -32.01 -55.52
C ALA A 247 -138.80 -33.45 -56.05
N ILE A 248 -137.92 -34.38 -55.64
CA ILE A 248 -138.04 -35.81 -55.98
C ILE A 248 -139.31 -36.40 -55.35
N ARG A 249 -139.64 -36.05 -54.10
CA ARG A 249 -140.91 -36.45 -53.46
C ARG A 249 -142.13 -35.88 -54.18
N SER A 250 -142.10 -34.63 -54.62
CA SER A 250 -143.26 -34.03 -55.31
C SER A 250 -143.47 -34.65 -56.69
N GLY A 251 -142.40 -34.89 -57.45
CA GLY A 251 -142.43 -35.64 -58.71
C GLY A 251 -143.04 -37.04 -58.54
N LEU A 252 -142.47 -37.86 -57.66
CA LEU A 252 -142.99 -39.20 -57.37
C LEU A 252 -144.44 -39.18 -56.85
N SER A 253 -144.84 -38.17 -56.07
CA SER A 253 -146.22 -38.04 -55.60
C SER A 253 -147.22 -37.73 -56.73
N LYS A 254 -146.75 -37.06 -57.80
CA LYS A 254 -147.55 -36.74 -58.98
C LYS A 254 -147.69 -37.97 -59.89
N GLU A 255 -146.61 -38.68 -60.16
CA GLU A 255 -146.65 -39.96 -60.90
C GLU A 255 -147.57 -40.99 -60.22
N LEU A 256 -147.61 -41.00 -58.88
CA LEU A 256 -148.50 -41.86 -58.07
C LEU A 256 -149.95 -41.35 -58.02
N ALA A 257 -150.22 -40.11 -58.44
CA ALA A 257 -151.58 -39.60 -58.67
C ALA A 257 -152.05 -39.93 -60.09
N ASP A 258 -151.24 -39.60 -61.10
CA ASP A 258 -151.54 -39.82 -62.52
C ASP A 258 -151.80 -41.32 -62.80
N THR A 259 -151.02 -42.23 -62.20
CA THR A 259 -151.25 -43.69 -62.28
C THR A 259 -152.50 -44.19 -61.56
N LYS A 260 -153.02 -43.45 -60.55
CA LYS A 260 -154.28 -43.81 -59.87
C LYS A 260 -155.52 -43.39 -60.66
N GLU A 261 -155.48 -42.26 -61.35
CA GLU A 261 -156.60 -41.84 -62.20
C GLU A 261 -156.80 -42.82 -63.37
N VAL A 262 -155.70 -43.27 -64.01
CA VAL A 262 -155.75 -44.31 -65.05
C VAL A 262 -156.38 -45.61 -64.53
N LEU A 263 -155.88 -46.15 -63.41
CA LEU A 263 -156.41 -47.39 -62.82
C LEU A 263 -157.88 -47.28 -62.38
N THR A 264 -158.37 -46.09 -62.00
CA THR A 264 -159.78 -45.89 -61.64
C THR A 264 -160.69 -45.74 -62.86
N ALA A 265 -160.19 -45.27 -64.00
CA ALA A 265 -160.91 -45.33 -65.27
C ALA A 265 -161.01 -46.79 -65.77
N GLU A 266 -159.91 -47.54 -65.75
CA GLU A 266 -159.86 -48.95 -66.19
C GLU A 266 -160.81 -49.84 -65.36
N LEU A 267 -160.80 -49.71 -64.03
CA LEU A 267 -161.69 -50.47 -63.12
C LEU A 267 -163.19 -50.22 -63.31
N THR A 268 -163.60 -49.17 -64.04
CA THR A 268 -165.01 -48.97 -64.42
C THR A 268 -165.35 -49.57 -65.78
N GLY A 269 -164.44 -49.49 -66.76
CA GLY A 269 -164.60 -50.13 -68.07
C GLY A 269 -164.54 -51.66 -68.02
N GLU A 270 -163.66 -52.24 -67.19
CA GLU A 270 -163.53 -53.69 -67.05
C GLU A 270 -164.80 -54.35 -66.51
N ARG A 271 -165.60 -53.65 -65.70
CA ARG A 271 -166.84 -54.18 -65.11
C ARG A 271 -167.97 -54.39 -66.13
N GLU A 272 -168.01 -53.61 -67.21
CA GLU A 272 -169.00 -53.79 -68.29
C GLU A 272 -168.53 -54.75 -69.40
N LEU A 273 -167.25 -55.15 -69.38
CA LEU A 273 -166.66 -56.11 -70.31
C LEU A 273 -166.45 -57.51 -69.71
N LEU A 274 -166.40 -57.64 -68.38
CA LEU A 274 -166.34 -58.96 -67.70
C LEU A 274 -167.63 -59.80 -67.83
N GLU A 275 -168.76 -59.23 -68.24
CA GLU A 275 -169.92 -60.02 -68.71
C GLU A 275 -169.76 -60.60 -70.13
N LYS A 276 -168.71 -60.21 -70.88
CA LYS A 276 -168.44 -60.66 -72.26
C LYS A 276 -167.16 -61.48 -72.42
N GLU A 277 -166.15 -61.24 -71.59
CA GLU A 277 -164.84 -61.92 -71.63
C GLU A 277 -164.84 -63.34 -71.03
N LEU A 278 -165.99 -63.84 -70.56
CA LEU A 278 -166.18 -65.22 -70.04
C LEU A 278 -166.10 -66.33 -71.11
N ALA A 279 -165.41 -66.08 -72.24
CA ALA A 279 -165.50 -66.88 -73.47
C ALA A 279 -164.20 -67.05 -74.31
N LYS A 280 -163.06 -66.42 -73.96
CA LYS A 280 -161.72 -66.55 -74.61
C LYS A 280 -160.59 -66.28 -73.58
N ASN A 281 -159.38 -65.86 -73.99
CA ASN A 281 -158.26 -66.79 -74.29
C ASN A 281 -157.02 -66.33 -73.47
N LYS A 282 -156.01 -67.13 -73.09
CA LYS A 282 -155.40 -68.42 -73.53
C LYS A 282 -154.18 -68.25 -74.49
N GLU A 283 -152.97 -68.56 -73.95
CA GLU A 283 -151.61 -68.70 -74.57
C GLU A 283 -150.78 -67.37 -74.72
N LEU A 284 -149.43 -67.24 -74.51
CA LEU A 284 -148.33 -68.14 -74.04
C LEU A 284 -147.11 -67.43 -73.24
N ARG A 285 -145.78 -67.74 -73.45
CA ARG A 285 -144.66 -67.72 -72.40
C ARG A 285 -143.15 -67.40 -72.83
N GLN A 286 -142.20 -67.16 -71.85
CA GLN A 286 -140.66 -67.12 -71.81
C GLN A 286 -139.90 -65.72 -71.88
N SER A 287 -138.58 -65.45 -71.61
CA SER A 287 -137.25 -66.17 -71.38
C SER A 287 -136.19 -65.46 -70.41
N GLN A 288 -134.81 -65.58 -70.54
CA GLN A 288 -133.71 -65.23 -69.52
C GLN A 288 -132.22 -64.97 -70.04
N GLY A 289 -131.26 -64.41 -69.23
CA GLY A 289 -129.74 -64.55 -69.29
C GLY A 289 -128.81 -63.26 -69.31
N THR A 290 -127.44 -63.17 -69.20
CA THR A 290 -126.29 -63.91 -68.51
C THR A 290 -124.83 -63.27 -68.73
N GLN A 291 -123.85 -63.41 -67.77
CA GLN A 291 -122.32 -63.35 -67.82
C GLN A 291 -121.47 -62.02 -67.94
N GLU A 292 -120.10 -62.03 -68.02
CA GLU A 292 -119.03 -62.12 -66.95
C GLU A 292 -117.51 -61.98 -67.46
N HIS A 293 -116.48 -61.91 -66.56
CA HIS A 293 -115.03 -62.33 -66.68
C HIS A 293 -113.81 -61.37 -67.01
N ARG A 294 -112.73 -61.32 -66.16
CA ARG A 294 -111.24 -61.18 -66.43
C ARG A 294 -110.35 -60.40 -65.40
N HIS A 295 -109.34 -61.03 -64.76
CA HIS A 295 -108.09 -60.44 -64.18
C HIS A 295 -107.09 -61.58 -63.79
N LYS A 296 -105.83 -61.65 -64.28
CA LYS A 296 -104.84 -62.65 -63.74
C LYS A 296 -103.30 -62.66 -64.08
N GLN A 297 -102.67 -61.70 -64.80
CA GLN A 297 -101.54 -62.09 -65.68
C GLN A 297 -100.09 -61.52 -65.51
N GLN A 298 -99.70 -60.77 -64.47
CA GLN A 298 -98.32 -60.21 -64.38
C GLN A 298 -97.73 -60.20 -62.95
N LEU A 299 -96.83 -61.15 -62.61
CA LEU A 299 -96.06 -61.14 -61.34
C LEU A 299 -94.86 -62.16 -61.28
N GLN A 300 -94.13 -62.39 -62.38
CA GLN A 300 -92.93 -63.24 -62.41
C GLN A 300 -91.84 -62.63 -63.32
N GLU A 301 -90.60 -63.14 -63.24
CA GLU A 301 -89.34 -62.56 -63.76
C GLU A 301 -88.93 -61.24 -63.04
N LEU A 302 -87.70 -61.00 -62.57
CA LEU A 302 -86.41 -61.71 -62.70
C LEU A 302 -85.62 -61.73 -61.37
N GLU A 303 -85.24 -62.92 -60.89
CA GLU A 303 -84.11 -63.12 -59.96
C GLU A 303 -82.96 -63.77 -60.74
N LYS A 304 -81.85 -63.06 -61.03
CA LYS A 304 -80.70 -63.69 -61.69
C LYS A 304 -79.37 -62.95 -61.52
N GLN A 305 -78.32 -63.77 -61.25
CA GLN A 305 -76.87 -63.52 -61.36
C GLN A 305 -76.13 -62.93 -60.14
N LEU A 306 -75.31 -63.79 -59.54
CA LEU A 306 -74.20 -63.52 -58.60
C LEU A 306 -73.19 -64.69 -58.74
N GLY A 307 -71.87 -64.44 -58.61
CA GLY A 307 -70.89 -65.54 -58.57
C GLY A 307 -69.40 -65.16 -58.62
N GLU A 308 -68.58 -66.09 -58.09
CA GLU A 308 -67.12 -66.30 -58.21
C GLU A 308 -66.17 -65.78 -57.10
N LEU A 309 -65.41 -66.74 -56.49
CA LEU A 309 -64.18 -66.54 -55.68
C LEU A 309 -63.49 -67.90 -55.35
N ARG A 310 -62.19 -67.85 -54.96
CA ARG A 310 -61.23 -68.95 -54.58
C ARG A 310 -60.44 -69.57 -55.76
N GLY A 311 -59.17 -69.99 -55.64
CA GLY A 311 -58.16 -69.90 -54.55
C GLY A 311 -56.93 -70.81 -54.81
N GLY A 312 -55.84 -70.76 -54.01
CA GLY A 312 -54.74 -71.76 -54.10
C GLY A 312 -53.39 -71.39 -53.45
N THR A 313 -52.65 -72.37 -52.91
CA THR A 313 -51.36 -72.20 -52.20
C THR A 313 -50.47 -73.47 -52.28
N GLY A 314 -49.13 -73.34 -52.42
CA GLY A 314 -48.25 -74.53 -52.35
C GLY A 314 -46.72 -74.41 -52.62
N GLN A 315 -46.12 -73.22 -52.82
CA GLN A 315 -44.77 -73.10 -53.42
C GLN A 315 -43.58 -72.89 -52.44
N LEU A 316 -43.75 -72.98 -51.11
CA LEU A 316 -42.81 -72.33 -50.17
C LEU A 316 -41.54 -73.11 -49.77
N GLN A 317 -41.47 -74.43 -49.85
CA GLN A 317 -40.36 -75.19 -49.23
C GLN A 317 -39.04 -75.22 -50.03
N ALA A 318 -39.04 -75.00 -51.35
CA ALA A 318 -37.83 -75.12 -52.18
C ALA A 318 -36.82 -73.97 -52.01
N ARG A 319 -37.21 -72.85 -51.38
CA ARG A 319 -36.36 -71.63 -51.30
C ARG A 319 -35.29 -71.64 -50.21
N LEU A 320 -35.39 -72.51 -49.20
CA LEU A 320 -34.59 -72.37 -47.98
C LEU A 320 -33.11 -72.79 -48.13
N LEU A 321 -32.82 -73.83 -48.92
CA LEU A 321 -31.45 -74.38 -49.02
C LEU A 321 -30.48 -73.46 -49.78
N ALA A 322 -30.97 -72.76 -50.81
CA ALA A 322 -30.16 -71.80 -51.59
C ALA A 322 -29.75 -70.55 -50.80
N GLN A 323 -30.30 -70.33 -49.59
CA GLN A 323 -30.01 -69.15 -48.78
C GLN A 323 -28.71 -69.30 -47.97
N TYR A 324 -28.30 -70.52 -47.59
CA TYR A 324 -27.12 -70.72 -46.74
C TYR A 324 -25.78 -70.49 -47.44
N GLU A 325 -25.60 -70.98 -48.67
CA GLU A 325 -24.35 -70.74 -49.44
C GLU A 325 -24.17 -69.26 -49.83
N ALA A 326 -25.26 -68.49 -49.87
CA ALA A 326 -25.24 -67.05 -50.13
C ALA A 326 -24.81 -66.21 -48.90
N VAL A 327 -24.84 -66.77 -47.68
CA VAL A 327 -24.41 -66.07 -46.46
C VAL A 327 -22.89 -66.09 -46.32
N LEU A 328 -22.25 -67.26 -46.45
CA LEU A 328 -20.79 -67.40 -46.25
C LEU A 328 -19.96 -66.48 -47.16
N LYS A 329 -20.28 -66.41 -48.45
CA LYS A 329 -19.60 -65.50 -49.40
C LYS A 329 -19.85 -64.03 -49.09
N ARG A 330 -20.93 -63.71 -48.37
CA ARG A 330 -21.26 -62.35 -47.95
C ARG A 330 -20.50 -61.95 -46.68
N GLU A 331 -20.16 -62.89 -45.81
CA GLU A 331 -19.32 -62.61 -44.63
C GLU A 331 -17.89 -62.24 -45.03
N GLU A 332 -17.30 -62.92 -46.02
CA GLU A 332 -15.98 -62.55 -46.57
C GLU A 332 -16.01 -61.16 -47.23
N GLN A 333 -17.04 -60.86 -48.03
CA GLN A 333 -17.23 -59.54 -48.64
C GLN A 333 -17.42 -58.43 -47.60
N LEU A 334 -18.23 -58.67 -46.57
CA LEU A 334 -18.41 -57.73 -45.45
C LEU A 334 -17.09 -57.49 -44.70
N GLY A 335 -16.18 -58.46 -44.65
CA GLY A 335 -14.85 -58.31 -44.06
C GLY A 335 -13.95 -57.33 -44.83
N GLU A 336 -13.96 -57.38 -46.17
CA GLU A 336 -13.23 -56.42 -47.01
C GLU A 336 -13.90 -55.04 -47.01
N GLU A 337 -15.24 -54.98 -47.07
CA GLU A 337 -16.03 -53.75 -46.95
C GLU A 337 -15.76 -53.03 -45.61
N LEU A 338 -15.73 -53.76 -44.49
CA LEU A 338 -15.40 -53.20 -43.17
C LEU A 338 -13.97 -52.64 -43.10
N ARG A 339 -13.01 -53.25 -43.80
CA ARG A 339 -11.62 -52.79 -43.83
C ARG A 339 -11.47 -51.51 -44.63
N LEU A 340 -12.08 -51.45 -45.81
CA LEU A 340 -12.15 -50.24 -46.64
C LEU A 340 -12.89 -49.11 -45.91
N ALA A 341 -13.98 -49.42 -45.20
CA ALA A 341 -14.71 -48.45 -44.38
C ALA A 341 -13.87 -47.94 -43.19
N ALA A 342 -12.97 -48.75 -42.62
CA ALA A 342 -12.06 -48.31 -41.56
C ALA A 342 -10.95 -47.38 -42.10
N GLU A 343 -10.42 -47.66 -43.29
CA GLU A 343 -9.42 -46.81 -43.96
C GLU A 343 -10.05 -45.47 -44.41
N GLN A 344 -11.26 -45.49 -44.96
CA GLN A 344 -12.07 -44.30 -45.22
C GLN A 344 -12.40 -43.54 -43.92
N GLY A 345 -12.71 -44.24 -42.83
CA GLY A 345 -12.95 -43.64 -41.52
C GLY A 345 -11.73 -42.87 -40.97
N GLN A 346 -10.50 -43.33 -41.24
CA GLN A 346 -9.30 -42.58 -40.91
C GLN A 346 -9.09 -41.36 -41.82
N GLN A 347 -9.35 -41.49 -43.13
CA GLN A 347 -9.27 -40.37 -44.08
C GLN A 347 -10.26 -39.26 -43.71
N HIS A 348 -11.53 -39.61 -43.50
CA HIS A 348 -12.55 -38.67 -43.01
C HIS A 348 -12.24 -38.12 -41.61
N GLY A 349 -11.53 -38.88 -40.76
CA GLY A 349 -11.00 -38.37 -39.50
C GLY A 349 -10.02 -37.21 -39.69
N VAL A 350 -9.06 -37.35 -40.62
CA VAL A 350 -8.10 -36.28 -40.96
C VAL A 350 -8.80 -35.10 -41.65
N GLU A 351 -9.75 -35.35 -42.57
CA GLU A 351 -10.55 -34.30 -43.20
C GLU A 351 -11.38 -33.52 -42.17
N LEU A 352 -11.95 -34.19 -41.16
CA LEU A 352 -12.66 -33.55 -40.05
C LEU A 352 -11.70 -32.76 -39.14
N GLU A 353 -10.47 -33.22 -38.92
CA GLU A 353 -9.45 -32.48 -38.17
C GLU A 353 -9.03 -31.21 -38.92
N GLU A 354 -8.81 -31.29 -40.24
CA GLU A 354 -8.54 -30.11 -41.09
C GLU A 354 -9.72 -29.14 -41.13
N LEU A 355 -10.95 -29.64 -41.30
CA LEU A 355 -12.16 -28.81 -41.27
C LEU A 355 -12.35 -28.13 -39.91
N ARG A 356 -12.03 -28.80 -38.80
CA ARG A 356 -12.01 -28.21 -37.45
C ARG A 356 -10.95 -27.13 -37.31
N GLN A 357 -9.74 -27.33 -37.86
CA GLN A 357 -8.70 -26.30 -37.85
C GLN A 357 -9.10 -25.07 -38.68
N ARG A 358 -9.63 -25.25 -39.90
CA ARG A 358 -10.14 -24.16 -40.74
C ARG A 358 -11.33 -23.45 -40.11
N TYR A 359 -12.24 -24.18 -39.47
CA TYR A 359 -13.35 -23.60 -38.72
C TYR A 359 -12.87 -22.82 -37.48
N GLY A 360 -11.86 -23.32 -36.77
CA GLY A 360 -11.21 -22.63 -35.66
C GLY A 360 -10.44 -21.37 -36.08
N GLN A 361 -9.83 -21.36 -37.27
CA GLN A 361 -9.26 -20.16 -37.89
C GLN A 361 -10.36 -19.14 -38.22
N SER A 362 -11.40 -19.57 -38.93
CA SER A 362 -12.54 -18.71 -39.27
C SER A 362 -13.28 -18.17 -38.03
N GLN A 363 -13.35 -18.92 -36.93
CA GLN A 363 -13.87 -18.41 -35.65
C GLN A 363 -12.97 -17.35 -35.01
N ARG A 364 -11.64 -17.41 -35.17
CA ARG A 364 -10.71 -16.38 -34.70
C ARG A 364 -10.81 -15.13 -35.56
N GLU A 365 -10.79 -15.28 -36.89
CA GLU A 365 -11.03 -14.19 -37.84
C GLU A 365 -12.38 -13.49 -37.55
N ALA A 366 -13.44 -14.26 -37.28
CA ALA A 366 -14.74 -13.72 -36.90
C ALA A 366 -14.76 -13.08 -35.49
N ALA A 367 -13.86 -13.44 -34.58
CA ALA A 367 -13.70 -12.79 -33.29
C ALA A 367 -12.90 -11.48 -33.43
N GLU A 368 -11.81 -11.48 -34.20
CA GLU A 368 -10.98 -10.31 -34.52
C GLU A 368 -11.79 -9.25 -35.29
N LEU A 369 -12.62 -9.67 -36.25
CA LEU A 369 -13.56 -8.80 -36.94
C LEU A 369 -14.66 -8.26 -36.01
N ARG A 370 -15.08 -9.01 -34.98
CA ARG A 370 -16.03 -8.52 -33.97
C ARG A 370 -15.40 -7.50 -33.02
N THR A 371 -14.16 -7.72 -32.57
CA THR A 371 -13.46 -6.71 -31.76
C THR A 371 -13.16 -5.46 -32.56
N ALA A 372 -12.74 -5.58 -33.82
CA ALA A 372 -12.55 -4.44 -34.71
C ALA A 372 -13.87 -3.68 -34.99
N LEU A 373 -15.00 -4.38 -35.10
CA LEU A 373 -16.31 -3.76 -35.30
C LEU A 373 -16.87 -3.14 -34.01
N GLN A 374 -16.57 -3.71 -32.83
CA GLN A 374 -16.84 -3.06 -31.55
C GLN A 374 -16.01 -1.78 -31.43
N GLU A 375 -14.70 -1.84 -31.69
CA GLU A 375 -13.84 -0.66 -31.70
C GLU A 375 -14.31 0.45 -32.65
N THR A 376 -14.87 0.13 -33.83
CA THR A 376 -15.43 1.14 -34.73
C THR A 376 -16.81 1.63 -34.30
N ALA A 377 -17.59 0.82 -33.59
CA ALA A 377 -18.82 1.27 -32.94
C ALA A 377 -18.52 2.22 -31.77
N ASP A 378 -17.56 1.90 -30.91
CA ASP A 378 -17.14 2.72 -29.77
C ASP A 378 -16.55 4.07 -30.23
N LYS A 379 -15.77 4.06 -31.33
CA LYS A 379 -15.26 5.29 -31.98
C LYS A 379 -16.39 6.09 -32.65
N LEU A 380 -17.46 5.44 -33.12
CA LEU A 380 -18.63 6.11 -33.69
C LEU A 380 -19.52 6.72 -32.60
N THR A 381 -19.69 6.08 -31.43
CA THR A 381 -20.42 6.68 -30.30
C THR A 381 -19.68 7.89 -29.75
N ALA A 382 -18.36 7.82 -29.58
CA ALA A 382 -17.55 8.98 -29.19
C ALA A 382 -17.69 10.15 -30.19
N ALA A 383 -17.64 9.88 -31.50
CA ALA A 383 -17.85 10.89 -32.53
C ALA A 383 -19.30 11.44 -32.58
N LEU A 384 -20.29 10.70 -32.09
CA LEU A 384 -21.67 11.16 -31.93
C LEU A 384 -21.84 12.01 -30.66
N GLU A 385 -21.13 11.71 -29.58
CA GLU A 385 -21.08 12.52 -28.35
C GLU A 385 -20.34 13.85 -28.58
N GLU A 386 -19.24 13.84 -29.35
CA GLU A 386 -18.58 15.06 -29.85
C GLU A 386 -19.50 15.89 -30.75
N LEU A 387 -20.32 15.25 -31.60
CA LEU A 387 -21.30 15.95 -32.43
C LEU A 387 -22.47 16.52 -31.61
N GLN A 388 -22.95 15.78 -30.61
CA GLN A 388 -24.03 16.22 -29.71
C GLN A 388 -23.60 17.44 -28.89
N SER A 389 -22.45 17.36 -28.20
CA SER A 389 -21.89 18.49 -27.46
C SER A 389 -21.58 19.70 -28.37
N ALA A 390 -21.14 19.48 -29.61
CA ALA A 390 -21.00 20.56 -30.59
C ALA A 390 -22.37 21.19 -30.99
N THR A 391 -23.45 20.41 -31.08
CA THR A 391 -24.80 20.96 -31.32
C THR A 391 -25.41 21.63 -30.08
N GLU A 392 -25.08 21.18 -28.87
CA GLU A 392 -25.49 21.82 -27.61
C GLU A 392 -24.81 23.19 -27.46
N LEU A 393 -23.49 23.27 -27.71
CA LEU A 393 -22.78 24.56 -27.81
C LEU A 393 -23.35 25.44 -28.93
N GLY A 394 -23.75 24.86 -30.06
CA GLY A 394 -24.41 25.58 -31.15
C GLY A 394 -25.78 26.15 -30.79
N THR A 395 -26.56 25.46 -29.96
CA THR A 395 -27.86 25.95 -29.46
C THR A 395 -27.67 27.01 -28.39
N LEU A 396 -26.78 26.80 -27.41
CA LEU A 396 -26.44 27.81 -26.39
C LEU A 396 -25.98 29.13 -27.03
N LEU A 397 -25.10 29.08 -28.04
CA LEU A 397 -24.68 30.28 -28.78
C LEU A 397 -25.81 30.92 -29.59
N SER A 398 -26.80 30.15 -30.06
CA SER A 398 -28.00 30.69 -30.70
C SER A 398 -28.90 31.41 -29.68
N ASP A 399 -29.10 30.82 -28.50
CA ASP A 399 -29.93 31.35 -27.42
C ASP A 399 -29.30 32.62 -26.81
N GLU A 400 -27.96 32.66 -26.66
CA GLU A 400 -27.24 33.89 -26.31
C GLU A 400 -27.40 34.99 -27.37
N LEU A 401 -27.28 34.65 -28.65
CA LEU A 401 -27.46 35.61 -29.75
C LEU A 401 -28.91 36.11 -29.82
N GLU A 402 -29.91 35.28 -29.54
CA GLU A 402 -31.30 35.70 -29.47
C GLU A 402 -31.58 36.55 -28.22
N GLY A 403 -31.09 36.15 -27.05
CA GLY A 403 -31.16 36.95 -25.82
C GLY A 403 -30.49 38.32 -25.96
N LEU A 404 -29.37 38.41 -26.69
CA LEU A 404 -28.74 39.69 -27.04
C LEU A 404 -29.58 40.53 -28.02
N ARG A 405 -30.28 39.91 -28.98
CA ARG A 405 -31.23 40.62 -29.86
C ARG A 405 -32.42 41.15 -29.09
N GLN A 406 -33.07 40.33 -28.26
CA GLN A 406 -34.21 40.73 -27.44
C GLN A 406 -33.83 41.89 -26.50
N ARG A 407 -32.65 41.85 -25.87
CA ARG A 407 -32.10 43.00 -25.09
C ARG A 407 -31.88 44.25 -25.94
N PHE A 408 -31.38 44.10 -27.16
CA PHE A 408 -31.17 45.22 -28.09
C PHE A 408 -32.50 45.83 -28.56
N GLU A 409 -33.51 45.02 -28.82
CA GLU A 409 -34.86 45.47 -29.18
C GLU A 409 -35.51 46.21 -28.01
N LEU A 410 -35.48 45.66 -26.80
CA LEU A 410 -35.97 46.33 -25.58
C LEU A 410 -35.28 47.69 -25.36
N THR A 411 -33.96 47.79 -25.50
CA THR A 411 -33.26 49.09 -25.38
C THR A 411 -33.59 50.08 -26.51
N GLN A 412 -34.00 49.61 -27.69
CA GLN A 412 -34.55 50.49 -28.73
C GLN A 412 -35.97 50.95 -28.40
N GLU A 413 -36.82 50.09 -27.85
CA GLU A 413 -38.17 50.46 -27.41
C GLU A 413 -38.12 51.47 -26.24
N GLU A 414 -37.26 51.24 -25.24
CA GLU A 414 -36.98 52.20 -24.17
C GLU A 414 -36.46 53.53 -24.73
N ALA A 415 -35.51 53.52 -25.68
CA ALA A 415 -35.02 54.74 -26.32
C ALA A 415 -36.11 55.44 -27.16
N ALA A 416 -37.05 54.72 -27.76
CA ALA A 416 -38.20 55.28 -28.47
C ALA A 416 -39.23 55.89 -27.51
N ALA A 417 -39.53 55.21 -26.39
CA ALA A 417 -40.41 55.70 -25.34
C ALA A 417 -39.84 56.95 -24.64
N LEU A 418 -38.53 56.97 -24.36
CA LEU A 418 -37.82 58.15 -23.85
C LEU A 418 -37.86 59.31 -24.85
N ARG A 419 -37.65 59.06 -26.16
CA ARG A 419 -37.81 60.11 -27.19
C ARG A 419 -39.24 60.63 -27.28
N LYS A 420 -40.26 59.77 -27.12
CA LYS A 420 -41.68 60.16 -27.11
C LYS A 420 -42.02 61.02 -25.89
N SER A 421 -41.64 60.60 -24.69
CA SER A 421 -41.87 61.38 -23.45
C SER A 421 -41.08 62.69 -23.42
N LEU A 422 -39.86 62.74 -23.97
CA LEU A 422 -39.08 63.98 -24.10
C LEU A 422 -39.76 64.94 -25.09
N ARG A 423 -40.37 64.43 -26.17
CA ARG A 423 -41.20 65.23 -27.08
C ARG A 423 -42.48 65.73 -26.39
N GLU A 424 -43.18 64.87 -25.66
CA GLU A 424 -44.38 65.24 -24.91
C GLU A 424 -44.10 66.29 -23.82
N THR A 425 -42.94 66.23 -23.15
CA THR A 425 -42.52 67.28 -22.20
C THR A 425 -42.11 68.58 -22.90
N ALA A 426 -41.51 68.54 -24.10
CA ALA A 426 -41.24 69.73 -24.91
C ALA A 426 -42.52 70.39 -25.44
N ASP A 427 -43.47 69.59 -25.95
CA ASP A 427 -44.77 70.07 -26.41
C ASP A 427 -45.57 70.67 -25.23
N ASN A 428 -45.56 70.03 -24.06
CA ASN A 428 -46.19 70.58 -22.84
C ASN A 428 -45.48 71.84 -22.33
N LEU A 429 -44.14 71.91 -22.38
CA LEU A 429 -43.40 73.14 -22.05
C LEU A 429 -43.83 74.28 -22.96
N SER A 430 -43.94 74.04 -24.28
CA SER A 430 -44.40 75.05 -25.24
C SER A 430 -45.83 75.54 -24.96
N ARG A 431 -46.72 74.64 -24.48
CA ARG A 431 -48.08 75.00 -24.03
C ARG A 431 -48.05 75.86 -22.78
N THR A 432 -47.29 75.46 -21.75
CA THR A 432 -47.17 76.26 -20.51
C THR A 432 -46.52 77.62 -20.76
N GLN A 433 -45.62 77.75 -21.75
CA GLN A 433 -45.08 79.03 -22.18
C GLN A 433 -46.15 79.88 -22.90
N ALA A 434 -46.91 79.31 -23.82
CA ALA A 434 -48.01 80.02 -24.47
C ALA A 434 -49.15 80.41 -23.50
N GLU A 435 -49.41 79.59 -22.48
CA GLU A 435 -50.34 79.88 -21.38
C GLU A 435 -49.78 80.94 -20.43
N PHE A 436 -48.47 80.97 -20.18
CA PHE A 436 -47.81 82.04 -19.42
C PHE A 436 -47.84 83.37 -20.16
N ASP A 437 -47.48 83.39 -21.45
CA ASP A 437 -47.57 84.59 -22.29
C ASP A 437 -49.01 85.10 -22.38
N ARG A 438 -49.97 84.19 -22.52
CA ARG A 438 -51.40 84.50 -22.50
C ARG A 438 -51.86 85.06 -21.17
N THR A 439 -51.51 84.44 -20.04
CA THR A 439 -51.89 84.92 -18.71
C THR A 439 -51.17 86.22 -18.33
N ALA A 440 -49.99 86.49 -18.86
CA ALA A 440 -49.32 87.79 -18.74
C ALA A 440 -50.05 88.90 -19.52
N LEU A 441 -50.52 88.60 -20.75
CA LEU A 441 -51.37 89.52 -21.52
C LEU A 441 -52.73 89.74 -20.85
N GLU A 442 -53.36 88.68 -20.34
CA GLU A 442 -54.62 88.77 -19.59
C GLU A 442 -54.43 89.56 -18.29
N ALA A 443 -53.33 89.36 -17.54
CA ALA A 443 -53.01 90.14 -16.34
C ALA A 443 -52.78 91.63 -16.64
N GLY A 444 -52.13 91.97 -17.77
CA GLY A 444 -52.02 93.34 -18.25
C GLY A 444 -53.39 93.97 -18.54
N SER A 445 -54.28 93.23 -19.22
CA SER A 445 -55.64 93.68 -19.48
C SER A 445 -56.47 93.84 -18.20
N TRP A 446 -56.31 92.96 -17.20
CA TRP A 446 -56.95 93.09 -15.89
C TRP A 446 -56.43 94.28 -15.09
N GLN A 447 -55.16 94.68 -15.22
CA GLN A 447 -54.68 95.93 -14.62
C GLN A 447 -55.31 97.17 -15.26
N GLU A 448 -55.45 97.21 -16.60
CA GLU A 448 -56.18 98.28 -17.28
C GLU A 448 -57.68 98.30 -16.98
N LEU A 449 -58.29 97.14 -16.70
CA LEU A 449 -59.69 97.03 -16.33
C LEU A 449 -59.92 97.45 -14.88
N ALA A 450 -59.03 97.05 -13.95
CA ALA A 450 -59.10 97.42 -12.54
C ALA A 450 -59.00 98.94 -12.32
N GLY A 451 -58.18 99.63 -13.12
CA GLY A 451 -58.12 101.10 -13.09
C GLY A 451 -59.46 101.76 -13.42
N LYS A 452 -60.13 101.29 -14.49
CA LYS A 452 -61.44 101.79 -14.94
C LYS A 452 -62.56 101.43 -13.94
N HIS A 453 -62.57 100.19 -13.44
CA HIS A 453 -63.56 99.77 -12.47
C HIS A 453 -63.45 100.48 -11.11
N MET A 454 -62.28 101.02 -10.73
CA MET A 454 -62.19 101.87 -9.54
C MET A 454 -62.88 103.23 -9.73
N GLU A 455 -62.97 103.72 -10.98
CA GLU A 455 -63.78 104.89 -11.34
C GLU A 455 -65.27 104.48 -11.43
N ASP A 456 -65.62 103.40 -12.15
CA ASP A 456 -67.01 102.94 -12.33
C ASP A 456 -67.71 102.58 -11.01
N ILE A 457 -67.03 101.92 -10.06
CA ILE A 457 -67.60 101.51 -8.76
C ILE A 457 -68.05 102.74 -7.96
N SER A 458 -67.33 103.86 -8.10
CA SER A 458 -67.68 105.12 -7.44
C SER A 458 -68.99 105.74 -7.96
N GLU A 459 -69.44 105.38 -9.16
CA GLU A 459 -70.73 105.81 -9.73
C GLU A 459 -71.83 104.75 -9.60
N LEU A 460 -71.47 103.46 -9.53
CA LEU A 460 -72.43 102.35 -9.48
C LEU A 460 -73.02 102.09 -8.08
N GLU A 461 -72.34 102.44 -6.99
CA GLU A 461 -72.93 102.40 -5.63
C GLU A 461 -74.20 103.27 -5.52
N MET A 462 -74.32 104.33 -6.34
CA MET A 462 -75.49 105.21 -6.35
C MET A 462 -76.70 104.61 -7.08
N ASN A 463 -76.48 103.66 -7.99
CA ASN A 463 -77.49 103.16 -8.94
C ASN A 463 -78.08 101.79 -8.57
N LEU A 464 -77.57 101.12 -7.54
CA LEU A 464 -78.03 99.78 -7.12
C LEU A 464 -79.42 99.80 -6.44
N LEU A 465 -79.95 100.99 -6.09
CA LEU A 465 -81.15 101.13 -5.25
C LEU A 465 -82.50 101.00 -5.99
N GLU A 466 -82.52 100.94 -7.33
CA GLU A 466 -83.76 101.05 -8.13
C GLU A 466 -84.13 99.79 -8.95
N ALA A 467 -83.40 98.68 -8.83
CA ALA A 467 -83.47 97.57 -9.81
C ALA A 467 -84.11 96.24 -9.34
N GLU A 468 -84.60 96.13 -8.10
CA GLU A 468 -85.11 94.87 -7.53
C GLU A 468 -86.36 94.30 -8.26
N GLU A 469 -87.12 95.16 -8.97
CA GLU A 469 -88.34 94.78 -9.70
C GLU A 469 -88.11 93.78 -10.86
N LYS A 470 -86.87 93.56 -11.30
CA LYS A 470 -86.55 92.62 -12.40
C LYS A 470 -86.43 91.16 -11.96
N SER A 471 -86.42 90.89 -10.66
CA SER A 471 -86.21 89.55 -10.07
C SER A 471 -87.20 88.46 -10.53
N ALA A 472 -88.44 88.83 -10.86
CA ALA A 472 -89.50 87.88 -11.22
C ALA A 472 -89.36 87.19 -12.60
N ALA A 473 -88.44 87.63 -13.45
CA ALA A 473 -88.25 87.05 -14.80
C ALA A 473 -87.33 85.82 -14.78
N LEU A 474 -86.20 85.91 -14.06
CA LEU A 474 -85.14 84.89 -14.02
C LEU A 474 -85.61 83.53 -13.47
N GLN A 475 -86.66 83.54 -12.67
CA GLN A 475 -87.15 82.36 -11.94
C GLN A 475 -87.73 81.25 -12.85
N ARG A 476 -87.95 81.53 -14.14
CA ARG A 476 -88.39 80.51 -15.14
C ARG A 476 -87.25 79.87 -15.92
N GLU A 477 -86.09 80.51 -16.02
CA GLU A 477 -84.89 79.94 -16.68
C GLU A 477 -84.11 79.04 -15.70
N ALA A 478 -84.23 79.28 -14.39
CA ALA A 478 -83.63 78.45 -13.35
C ALA A 478 -84.09 76.98 -13.40
N ASP A 479 -85.38 76.72 -13.67
CA ASP A 479 -85.94 75.37 -13.66
C ASP A 479 -85.62 74.56 -14.94
N THR A 480 -85.38 75.21 -16.09
CA THR A 480 -84.88 74.52 -17.28
C THR A 480 -83.39 74.18 -17.18
N LEU A 481 -82.60 75.05 -16.55
CA LEU A 481 -81.18 74.78 -16.28
C LEU A 481 -80.99 73.65 -15.25
N ARG A 482 -81.87 73.50 -14.26
CA ARG A 482 -81.86 72.35 -13.34
C ARG A 482 -81.95 71.00 -14.05
N GLY A 483 -82.93 70.82 -14.93
CA GLY A 483 -83.08 69.56 -15.67
C GLY A 483 -81.89 69.21 -16.57
N GLN A 484 -81.10 70.20 -16.98
CA GLN A 484 -79.83 69.98 -17.69
C GLN A 484 -78.68 69.65 -16.74
N ALA A 485 -78.62 70.30 -15.57
CA ALA A 485 -77.64 69.98 -14.53
C ALA A 485 -77.83 68.55 -13.98
N ASP A 486 -79.07 68.13 -13.69
CA ASP A 486 -79.38 66.77 -13.21
C ASP A 486 -78.93 65.69 -14.20
N GLY A 487 -79.06 65.96 -15.51
CA GLY A 487 -78.56 65.07 -16.57
C GLY A 487 -77.03 65.02 -16.69
N MET A 488 -76.33 66.13 -16.39
CA MET A 488 -74.87 66.16 -16.32
C MET A 488 -74.34 65.45 -15.06
N VAL A 489 -75.04 65.57 -13.92
CA VAL A 489 -74.70 64.85 -12.69
C VAL A 489 -74.72 63.34 -12.92
N GLN A 490 -75.78 62.80 -13.53
CA GLN A 490 -75.85 61.36 -13.84
C GLN A 490 -74.73 60.87 -14.79
N GLN A 491 -74.21 61.74 -15.67
CA GLN A 491 -73.06 61.40 -16.51
C GLN A 491 -71.74 61.43 -15.73
N LEU A 492 -71.57 62.40 -14.82
CA LEU A 492 -70.41 62.49 -13.94
C LEU A 492 -70.35 61.34 -12.92
N ASP A 493 -71.50 60.94 -12.37
CA ASP A 493 -71.62 59.79 -11.46
C ASP A 493 -71.20 58.50 -12.19
N HIS A 494 -71.69 58.29 -13.42
CA HIS A 494 -71.32 57.12 -14.22
C HIS A 494 -69.85 57.12 -14.70
N GLU A 495 -69.25 58.31 -14.90
CA GLU A 495 -67.80 58.41 -15.08
C GLU A 495 -67.03 58.15 -13.78
N ALA A 496 -67.55 58.53 -12.61
CA ALA A 496 -66.93 58.27 -11.32
C ALA A 496 -66.95 56.77 -10.97
N GLU A 497 -68.05 56.06 -11.23
CA GLU A 497 -68.15 54.61 -11.12
C GLU A 497 -67.05 53.91 -11.95
N LYS A 498 -66.94 54.26 -13.25
CA LYS A 498 -65.92 53.70 -14.15
C LYS A 498 -64.49 54.04 -13.75
N ARG A 499 -64.25 55.20 -13.15
CA ARG A 499 -62.93 55.55 -12.59
C ARG A 499 -62.64 54.73 -11.35
N ALA A 500 -63.61 54.48 -10.48
CA ALA A 500 -63.44 53.62 -9.32
C ALA A 500 -63.20 52.14 -9.70
N GLU A 501 -63.87 51.64 -10.74
CA GLU A 501 -63.58 50.32 -11.34
C GLU A 501 -62.14 50.25 -11.87
N ALA A 502 -61.73 51.23 -12.69
CA ALA A 502 -60.38 51.28 -13.24
C ALA A 502 -59.28 51.48 -12.18
N GLU A 503 -59.56 52.21 -11.09
CA GLU A 503 -58.65 52.36 -9.95
C GLU A 503 -58.51 51.06 -9.15
N GLN A 504 -59.59 50.26 -9.02
CA GLN A 504 -59.54 48.94 -8.41
C GLN A 504 -58.75 47.94 -9.28
N GLU A 505 -58.99 47.91 -10.59
CA GLU A 505 -58.18 47.09 -11.52
C GLU A 505 -56.70 47.48 -11.49
N ALA A 506 -56.40 48.78 -11.49
CA ALA A 506 -55.04 49.29 -11.40
C ALA A 506 -54.38 49.00 -10.03
N ALA A 507 -55.14 48.93 -8.94
CA ALA A 507 -54.64 48.50 -7.64
C ALA A 507 -54.28 47.01 -7.64
N LEU A 508 -55.18 46.14 -8.12
CA LEU A 508 -54.94 44.70 -8.23
C LEU A 508 -53.74 44.37 -9.14
N GLN A 509 -53.58 45.09 -10.25
CA GLN A 509 -52.41 44.95 -11.13
C GLN A 509 -51.09 45.38 -10.45
N ARG A 510 -51.13 46.40 -9.57
CA ARG A 510 -49.95 46.81 -8.78
C ARG A 510 -49.60 45.78 -7.71
N GLU A 511 -50.58 45.24 -7.00
CA GLU A 511 -50.36 44.18 -6.01
C GLU A 511 -49.78 42.92 -6.66
N ALA A 512 -50.29 42.51 -7.82
CA ALA A 512 -49.75 41.40 -8.62
C ALA A 512 -48.31 41.69 -9.11
N ALA A 513 -48.03 42.91 -9.59
CA ALA A 513 -46.69 43.31 -10.00
C ALA A 513 -45.70 43.37 -8.82
N GLU A 514 -46.15 43.74 -7.63
CA GLU A 514 -45.35 43.67 -6.40
C GLU A 514 -45.10 42.23 -5.93
N ALA A 515 -46.08 41.33 -6.04
CA ALA A 515 -45.89 39.91 -5.77
C ALA A 515 -44.84 39.31 -6.71
N ALA A 516 -44.98 39.51 -8.02
CA ALA A 516 -44.01 39.05 -9.02
C ALA A 516 -42.59 39.63 -8.80
N ARG A 517 -42.48 40.88 -8.32
CA ARG A 517 -41.17 41.48 -7.92
C ARG A 517 -40.58 40.82 -6.66
N LYS A 518 -41.40 40.44 -5.69
CA LYS A 518 -40.97 39.71 -4.48
C LYS A 518 -40.52 38.29 -4.85
N GLU A 519 -41.22 37.62 -5.73
CA GLU A 519 -40.82 36.30 -6.27
C GLU A 519 -39.52 36.38 -7.08
N LEU A 520 -39.38 37.36 -7.97
CA LEU A 520 -38.14 37.59 -8.73
C LEU A 520 -36.94 37.94 -7.83
N SER A 521 -37.13 38.66 -6.73
CA SER A 521 -36.04 38.94 -5.78
C SER A 521 -35.67 37.70 -4.94
N ALA A 522 -36.65 36.91 -4.48
CA ALA A 522 -36.39 35.65 -3.80
C ALA A 522 -35.71 34.61 -4.72
N LEU A 523 -36.06 34.59 -6.01
CA LEU A 523 -35.42 33.73 -7.01
C LEU A 523 -33.96 34.17 -7.26
N ARG A 524 -33.69 35.47 -7.34
CA ARG A 524 -32.32 36.01 -7.45
C ARG A 524 -31.47 35.67 -6.23
N GLN A 525 -32.01 35.83 -5.02
CA GLN A 525 -31.32 35.46 -3.79
C GLN A 525 -30.92 33.97 -3.79
N ARG A 526 -31.81 33.07 -4.24
CA ARG A 526 -31.48 31.64 -4.39
C ARG A 526 -30.40 31.35 -5.44
N TYR A 527 -30.36 32.13 -6.53
CA TYR A 527 -29.27 32.02 -7.51
C TYR A 527 -27.95 32.57 -6.96
N GLU A 528 -27.98 33.67 -6.20
CA GLU A 528 -26.81 34.22 -5.52
C GLU A 528 -26.28 33.24 -4.44
N GLU A 529 -27.15 32.62 -3.66
CA GLU A 529 -26.83 31.53 -2.72
C GLU A 529 -26.21 30.31 -3.43
N LEU A 530 -26.77 29.90 -4.58
CA LEU A 530 -26.26 28.76 -5.36
C LEU A 530 -24.91 29.05 -6.03
N ILE A 531 -24.65 30.30 -6.44
CA ILE A 531 -23.35 30.74 -6.95
C ILE A 531 -22.31 30.66 -5.83
N VAL A 532 -22.60 31.20 -4.64
CA VAL A 532 -21.68 31.11 -3.49
C VAL A 532 -21.38 29.65 -3.14
N GLN A 533 -22.39 28.77 -3.09
CA GLN A 533 -22.19 27.34 -2.87
C GLN A 533 -21.32 26.68 -3.95
N SER A 534 -21.39 27.16 -5.21
CA SER A 534 -20.57 26.66 -6.31
C SER A 534 -19.11 27.13 -6.19
N ASP A 535 -18.90 28.40 -5.82
CA ASP A 535 -17.58 28.99 -5.58
C ASP A 535 -16.91 28.37 -4.33
N ASP A 536 -17.67 28.04 -3.29
CA ASP A 536 -17.18 27.31 -2.11
C ASP A 536 -16.72 25.90 -2.49
N ILE A 537 -17.51 25.14 -3.26
CA ILE A 537 -17.15 23.80 -3.75
C ILE A 537 -15.91 23.85 -4.67
N LEU A 538 -15.76 24.89 -5.47
CA LEU A 538 -14.56 25.10 -6.29
C LEU A 538 -13.31 25.36 -5.42
N GLN A 539 -13.42 26.19 -4.38
CA GLN A 539 -12.33 26.45 -3.43
C GLN A 539 -11.96 25.20 -2.63
N GLU A 540 -12.93 24.41 -2.14
CA GLU A 540 -12.66 23.11 -1.53
C GLU A 540 -11.95 22.17 -2.51
N GLY A 541 -12.37 22.16 -3.79
CA GLY A 541 -11.75 21.39 -4.86
C GLY A 541 -10.33 21.84 -5.24
N GLU A 542 -9.95 23.09 -5.00
CA GLU A 542 -8.58 23.59 -5.16
C GLU A 542 -7.71 23.26 -3.94
N GLN A 543 -8.20 23.51 -2.72
CA GLN A 543 -7.53 23.14 -1.47
C GLN A 543 -7.26 21.61 -1.40
N LEU A 544 -8.18 20.80 -1.94
CA LEU A 544 -7.99 19.35 -2.01
C LEU A 544 -6.84 18.96 -2.95
N LYS A 545 -6.67 19.66 -4.09
CA LYS A 545 -5.54 19.44 -5.02
C LYS A 545 -4.22 19.85 -4.39
N GLU A 546 -4.14 21.04 -3.78
CA GLU A 546 -2.94 21.49 -3.07
C GLU A 546 -2.54 20.47 -1.98
N ARG A 547 -3.51 19.94 -1.24
CA ARG A 547 -3.28 18.88 -0.24
C ARG A 547 -2.81 17.56 -0.86
N TYR A 548 -3.29 17.18 -2.05
CA TYR A 548 -2.77 16.01 -2.77
C TYR A 548 -1.34 16.23 -3.28
N GLU A 549 -1.03 17.39 -3.86
CA GLU A 549 0.32 17.73 -4.33
C GLU A 549 1.33 17.75 -3.18
N LEU A 550 0.95 18.31 -2.01
CA LEU A 550 1.75 18.25 -0.79
C LEU A 550 1.95 16.80 -0.29
N LEU A 551 0.91 15.97 -0.29
CA LEU A 551 1.01 14.55 0.10
C LEU A 551 1.84 13.72 -0.89
N GLU A 552 1.89 14.08 -2.17
CA GLU A 552 2.79 13.46 -3.15
C GLU A 552 4.23 13.92 -2.97
N ALA A 553 4.48 15.20 -2.69
CA ALA A 553 5.79 15.70 -2.32
C ALA A 553 6.34 15.04 -1.02
N GLU A 554 5.51 14.91 0.02
CA GLU A 554 5.87 14.19 1.25
C GLU A 554 6.20 12.71 0.98
N ARG A 555 5.47 12.06 0.06
CA ARG A 555 5.76 10.68 -0.37
C ARG A 555 7.07 10.57 -1.14
N GLU A 556 7.37 11.52 -2.02
CA GLU A 556 8.66 11.57 -2.71
C GLU A 556 9.81 11.81 -1.73
N GLU A 557 9.68 12.73 -0.77
CA GLU A 557 10.69 12.92 0.27
C GLU A 557 10.87 11.67 1.14
N ALA A 558 9.78 10.99 1.51
CA ALA A 558 9.84 9.74 2.26
C ALA A 558 10.50 8.61 1.45
N ALA A 559 10.25 8.54 0.14
CA ALA A 559 10.90 7.58 -0.76
C ALA A 559 12.42 7.86 -0.88
N ARG A 560 12.82 9.12 -1.07
CA ARG A 560 14.24 9.53 -1.12
C ARG A 560 14.95 9.24 0.21
N ARG A 561 14.34 9.56 1.35
CA ARG A 561 14.88 9.23 2.69
C ARG A 561 15.01 7.71 2.90
N LEU A 562 14.11 6.90 2.35
CA LEU A 562 14.24 5.44 2.39
C LEU A 562 15.39 4.95 1.50
N GLU A 563 15.56 5.53 0.30
CA GLU A 563 16.66 5.21 -0.60
C GLU A 563 18.02 5.58 0.01
N GLU A 564 18.16 6.79 0.58
CA GLU A 564 19.33 7.23 1.37
C GLU A 564 19.65 6.25 2.52
N LEU A 565 18.64 5.76 3.24
CA LEU A 565 18.83 4.77 4.31
C LEU A 565 19.23 3.38 3.79
N TYR A 566 18.76 2.97 2.60
CA TYR A 566 19.20 1.74 1.94
C TYR A 566 20.63 1.84 1.41
N GLU A 567 21.05 3.00 0.89
CA GLU A 567 22.42 3.25 0.45
C GLU A 567 23.38 3.30 1.64
N ALA A 568 23.07 4.08 2.70
CA ALA A 568 23.84 4.08 3.94
C ALA A 568 23.92 2.68 4.59
N GLY A 569 22.83 1.90 4.50
CA GLY A 569 22.81 0.49 4.93
C GLY A 569 23.73 -0.43 4.12
N ARG A 570 23.88 -0.18 2.81
CA ARG A 570 24.85 -0.89 1.95
C ARG A 570 26.28 -0.46 2.23
N GLU A 571 26.55 0.83 2.36
CA GLU A 571 27.89 1.34 2.70
C GLU A 571 28.36 0.80 4.06
N ALA A 572 27.49 0.79 5.07
CA ALA A 572 27.78 0.21 6.37
C ALA A 572 28.03 -1.31 6.30
N ALA A 573 27.37 -2.03 5.39
CA ALA A 573 27.62 -3.46 5.16
C ALA A 573 28.98 -3.69 4.48
N VAL A 574 29.32 -2.95 3.43
CA VAL A 574 30.63 -3.03 2.75
C VAL A 574 31.76 -2.68 3.72
N ALA A 575 31.63 -1.60 4.49
CA ALA A 575 32.61 -1.24 5.51
C ALA A 575 32.74 -2.34 6.60
N ALA A 576 31.65 -3.02 6.97
CA ALA A 576 31.71 -4.15 7.90
C ALA A 576 32.34 -5.42 7.30
N GLU A 577 32.31 -5.59 5.98
CA GLU A 577 33.07 -6.64 5.28
C GLU A 577 34.56 -6.28 5.19
N GLU A 578 34.91 -5.05 4.80
CA GLU A 578 36.30 -4.55 4.80
C GLU A 578 36.97 -4.68 6.19
N GLN A 579 36.26 -4.31 7.27
CA GLN A 579 36.76 -4.48 8.64
C GLN A 579 36.91 -5.97 9.01
N GLN A 580 36.07 -6.87 8.50
CA GLN A 580 36.23 -8.31 8.69
C GLN A 580 37.43 -8.87 7.92
N GLU A 581 37.72 -8.36 6.72
CA GLU A 581 38.91 -8.77 5.95
C GLU A 581 40.20 -8.25 6.59
N ALA A 582 40.25 -6.99 7.05
CA ALA A 582 41.36 -6.48 7.84
C ALA A 582 41.57 -7.28 9.15
N LEU A 583 40.49 -7.75 9.79
CA LEU A 583 40.54 -8.66 10.95
C LEU A 583 40.93 -10.10 10.60
N ARG A 584 40.85 -10.52 9.33
CA ARG A 584 41.41 -11.80 8.85
C ARG A 584 42.90 -11.63 8.55
N GLU A 585 43.30 -10.62 7.78
CA GLU A 585 44.69 -10.33 7.45
C GLU A 585 45.55 -10.18 8.70
N THR A 586 45.08 -9.41 9.70
CA THR A 586 45.82 -9.23 10.96
C THR A 586 45.96 -10.53 11.75
N ARG A 587 44.96 -11.43 11.74
CA ARG A 587 45.04 -12.77 12.34
C ARG A 587 45.98 -13.70 11.57
N GLU A 588 46.00 -13.63 10.25
CA GLU A 588 46.94 -14.41 9.42
C GLU A 588 48.38 -13.92 9.60
N GLN A 589 48.59 -12.61 9.70
CA GLN A 589 49.88 -12.03 10.08
C GLN A 589 50.30 -12.49 11.48
N GLU A 590 49.42 -12.41 12.48
CA GLU A 590 49.64 -12.90 13.85
C GLU A 590 49.97 -14.39 13.89
N ALA A 591 49.25 -15.22 13.14
CA ALA A 591 49.53 -16.65 12.98
C ALA A 591 50.90 -16.90 12.34
N SER A 592 51.27 -16.14 11.30
CA SER A 592 52.60 -16.21 10.69
C SER A 592 53.71 -15.82 11.68
N TRP A 593 53.45 -14.87 12.59
CA TRP A 593 54.39 -14.46 13.63
C TRP A 593 54.49 -15.48 14.75
N LYS A 594 53.38 -16.13 15.14
CA LYS A 594 53.37 -17.27 16.06
C LYS A 594 54.20 -18.43 15.51
N GLN A 595 53.99 -18.84 14.25
CA GLN A 595 54.79 -19.88 13.61
C GLN A 595 56.29 -19.51 13.52
N LYS A 596 56.62 -18.24 13.20
CA LYS A 596 58.03 -17.77 13.21
C LYS A 596 58.62 -17.82 14.63
N TYR A 597 57.84 -17.47 15.65
CA TYR A 597 58.26 -17.52 17.05
C TYR A 597 58.45 -18.96 17.55
N GLU A 598 57.52 -19.87 17.24
CA GLU A 598 57.62 -21.30 17.52
C GLU A 598 58.89 -21.90 16.88
N VAL A 599 59.15 -21.65 15.59
CA VAL A 599 60.37 -22.11 14.90
C VAL A 599 61.64 -21.48 15.47
N LEU A 600 61.59 -20.24 15.97
CA LEU A 600 62.73 -19.63 16.68
C LEU A 600 62.95 -20.27 18.06
N GLN A 601 61.88 -20.61 18.79
CA GLN A 601 61.93 -21.28 20.08
C GLN A 601 62.41 -22.74 19.96
N GLU A 602 62.00 -23.45 18.91
CA GLU A 602 62.55 -24.77 18.57
C GLU A 602 64.04 -24.68 18.30
N ARG A 603 64.49 -23.69 17.51
CA ARG A 603 65.93 -23.44 17.27
C ARG A 603 66.68 -23.08 18.55
N GLU A 604 66.11 -22.29 19.44
CA GLU A 604 66.71 -21.99 20.75
C GLU A 604 66.86 -23.26 21.61
N GLN A 605 65.89 -24.17 21.56
CA GLN A 605 66.00 -25.49 22.17
C GLN A 605 67.06 -26.38 21.47
N GLU A 606 67.21 -26.31 20.15
CA GLU A 606 68.28 -27.01 19.44
C GLU A 606 69.67 -26.46 19.78
N TRP A 607 69.84 -25.13 19.80
CA TRP A 607 71.09 -24.47 20.18
C TRP A 607 71.47 -24.77 21.63
N SER A 608 70.54 -24.68 22.58
CA SER A 608 70.82 -25.02 23.99
C SER A 608 71.09 -26.51 24.20
N ARG A 609 70.48 -27.42 23.43
CA ARG A 609 70.86 -28.85 23.40
C ARG A 609 72.24 -29.10 22.79
N GLN A 610 72.63 -28.33 21.77
CA GLN A 610 73.99 -28.40 21.20
C GLN A 610 75.02 -27.81 22.17
N GLU A 611 74.71 -26.71 22.83
CA GLU A 611 75.58 -26.11 23.85
C GLU A 611 75.74 -27.04 25.06
N ALA A 612 74.66 -27.71 25.50
CA ALA A 612 74.74 -28.73 26.55
C ALA A 612 75.69 -29.88 26.16
N LYS A 613 75.57 -30.43 24.95
CA LYS A 613 76.49 -31.47 24.43
C LYS A 613 77.93 -30.97 24.34
N LEU A 614 78.16 -29.76 23.84
CA LEU A 614 79.50 -29.18 23.77
C LEU A 614 80.08 -28.94 25.17
N ARG A 615 79.26 -28.61 26.17
CA ARG A 615 79.67 -28.52 27.57
C ARG A 615 80.00 -29.89 28.15
N GLU A 616 79.21 -30.93 27.87
CA GLU A 616 79.49 -32.32 28.24
C GLU A 616 80.80 -32.83 27.59
N GLU A 617 81.01 -32.56 26.29
CA GLU A 617 82.24 -32.88 25.57
C GLU A 617 83.45 -32.14 26.16
N ILE A 618 83.31 -30.85 26.48
CA ILE A 618 84.36 -30.05 27.14
C ILE A 618 84.65 -30.57 28.55
N GLU A 619 83.65 -30.99 29.32
CA GLU A 619 83.84 -31.58 30.65
C GLU A 619 84.57 -32.92 30.57
N ILE A 620 84.21 -33.78 29.61
CA ILE A 620 84.94 -35.02 29.32
C ILE A 620 86.40 -34.71 28.92
N TRP A 621 86.63 -33.73 28.03
CA TRP A 621 88.00 -33.34 27.64
C TRP A 621 88.80 -32.74 28.80
N GLN A 622 88.16 -32.06 29.75
CA GLN A 622 88.81 -31.58 30.99
C GLN A 622 89.12 -32.73 31.95
N GLN A 623 88.26 -33.75 32.03
CA GLN A 623 88.53 -34.97 32.81
C GLN A 623 89.68 -35.78 32.17
N GLU A 624 89.65 -36.03 30.86
CA GLU A 624 90.73 -36.71 30.12
C GLU A 624 92.06 -35.93 30.20
N ALA A 625 92.03 -34.60 30.10
CA ALA A 625 93.21 -33.76 30.28
C ALA A 625 93.74 -33.82 31.73
N GLY A 626 92.87 -33.77 32.74
CA GLY A 626 93.25 -33.90 34.15
C GLY A 626 93.80 -35.29 34.50
N GLU A 627 93.25 -36.35 33.91
CA GLU A 627 93.82 -37.70 34.03
C GLU A 627 95.17 -37.82 33.32
N ALA A 628 95.33 -37.20 32.15
CA ALA A 628 96.60 -37.16 31.43
C ALA A 628 97.67 -36.33 32.17
N GLU A 629 97.30 -35.21 32.79
CA GLU A 629 98.17 -34.42 33.66
C GLU A 629 98.56 -35.21 34.91
N ALA A 630 97.61 -35.87 35.59
CA ALA A 630 97.90 -36.73 36.74
C ALA A 630 98.80 -37.93 36.38
N GLN A 631 98.61 -38.53 35.20
CA GLN A 631 99.50 -39.57 34.67
C GLN A 631 100.90 -39.00 34.35
N ALA A 632 100.98 -37.80 33.76
CA ALA A 632 102.25 -37.13 33.50
C ALA A 632 102.99 -36.74 34.79
N GLU A 633 102.28 -36.31 35.83
CA GLU A 633 102.83 -36.08 37.17
C GLU A 633 103.30 -37.38 37.80
N ALA A 634 102.55 -38.48 37.74
CA ALA A 634 102.97 -39.77 38.27
C ALA A 634 104.21 -40.34 37.53
N VAL A 635 104.28 -40.16 36.21
CA VAL A 635 105.47 -40.48 35.40
C VAL A 635 106.64 -39.55 35.75
N SER A 636 106.40 -38.27 36.00
CA SER A 636 107.42 -37.30 36.46
C SER A 636 107.96 -37.66 37.86
N GLN A 637 107.08 -38.02 38.78
CA GLN A 637 107.42 -38.43 40.15
C GLN A 637 108.25 -39.73 40.14
N SER A 638 107.77 -40.79 39.49
CA SER A 638 108.52 -42.05 39.35
C SER A 638 109.83 -41.89 38.55
N ARG A 639 109.87 -40.97 37.59
CA ARG A 639 111.13 -40.53 36.96
C ARG A 639 112.06 -39.86 37.97
N SER A 640 111.58 -38.94 38.80
CA SER A 640 112.41 -38.28 39.82
C SER A 640 112.91 -39.26 40.89
N GLU A 641 112.11 -40.29 41.23
CA GLU A 641 112.51 -41.37 42.13
C GLU A 641 113.57 -42.27 41.49
N THR A 642 113.45 -42.60 40.20
CA THR A 642 114.47 -43.40 39.48
C THR A 642 115.74 -42.60 39.20
N GLU A 643 115.65 -41.30 38.89
CA GLU A 643 116.81 -40.40 38.80
C GLU A 643 117.51 -40.26 40.16
N ARG A 644 116.75 -40.18 41.27
CA ARG A 644 117.30 -40.24 42.64
C ARG A 644 117.97 -41.58 42.93
N GLN A 645 117.33 -42.72 42.62
CA GLN A 645 117.91 -44.05 42.83
C GLN A 645 119.19 -44.24 41.99
N LEU A 646 119.22 -43.73 40.76
CA LEU A 646 120.44 -43.71 39.93
C LEU A 646 121.52 -42.80 40.52
N GLY A 647 121.15 -41.70 41.18
CA GLY A 647 122.04 -40.87 41.99
C GLY A 647 122.63 -41.63 43.18
N GLU A 648 121.80 -42.26 44.01
CA GLU A 648 122.23 -43.07 45.16
C GLU A 648 123.10 -44.26 44.73
N ILE A 649 122.78 -44.91 43.60
CA ILE A 649 123.62 -45.94 42.99
C ILE A 649 124.94 -45.35 42.48
N GLY A 650 124.91 -44.16 41.87
CA GLY A 650 126.09 -43.43 41.41
C GLY A 650 127.05 -43.09 42.55
N GLU A 651 126.55 -42.49 43.62
CA GLU A 651 127.30 -42.23 44.86
C GLU A 651 127.87 -43.53 45.45
N SER A 652 127.09 -44.62 45.47
CA SER A 652 127.58 -45.92 45.93
C SER A 652 128.70 -46.49 45.05
N TYR A 653 128.62 -46.27 43.73
CA TYR A 653 129.64 -46.71 42.77
C TYR A 653 130.92 -45.86 42.88
N GLU A 654 130.81 -44.53 43.04
CA GLU A 654 131.96 -43.67 43.33
C GLU A 654 132.61 -44.03 44.67
N LEU A 655 131.83 -44.33 45.71
CA LEU A 655 132.32 -44.80 47.00
C LEU A 655 133.07 -46.14 46.88
N VAL A 656 132.50 -47.12 46.17
CA VAL A 656 133.14 -48.43 45.94
C VAL A 656 134.38 -48.29 45.05
N GLN A 657 134.37 -47.40 44.05
CA GLN A 657 135.56 -47.10 43.25
C GLN A 657 136.65 -46.41 44.09
N GLY A 658 136.27 -45.52 45.01
CA GLY A 658 137.17 -44.88 45.98
C GLY A 658 137.77 -45.90 46.94
N GLN A 659 136.97 -46.83 47.48
CA GLN A 659 137.43 -47.95 48.30
C GLN A 659 138.38 -48.87 47.52
N LEU A 660 138.09 -49.18 46.25
CA LEU A 660 138.96 -49.98 45.39
C LEU A 660 140.32 -49.30 45.16
N ARG A 661 140.33 -47.99 44.89
CA ARG A 661 141.56 -47.19 44.78
C ARG A 661 142.35 -47.18 46.10
N LEU A 662 141.66 -47.09 47.25
CA LEU A 662 142.30 -47.16 48.57
C LEU A 662 142.93 -48.53 48.82
N VAL A 663 142.24 -49.62 48.49
CA VAL A 663 142.76 -51.00 48.61
C VAL A 663 143.94 -51.23 47.66
N GLN A 664 143.90 -50.68 46.44
CA GLN A 664 145.03 -50.70 45.51
C GLN A 664 146.24 -49.93 46.07
N ALA A 665 146.04 -48.74 46.65
CA ALA A 665 147.11 -47.99 47.30
C ALA A 665 147.66 -48.70 48.55
N GLN A 666 146.82 -49.37 49.34
CA GLN A 666 147.26 -50.22 50.47
C GLN A 666 148.03 -51.45 50.00
N PHE A 667 147.67 -52.03 48.85
CA PHE A 667 148.39 -53.15 48.25
C PHE A 667 149.77 -52.70 47.75
N GLN A 668 149.85 -51.57 47.03
CA GLN A 668 151.11 -50.96 46.59
C GLN A 668 152.01 -50.56 47.77
N LEU A 669 151.43 -50.05 48.87
CA LEU A 669 152.19 -49.77 50.09
C LEU A 669 152.78 -51.07 50.65
N ARG A 670 151.98 -52.14 50.78
CA ARG A 670 152.45 -53.45 51.24
C ARG A 670 153.47 -54.09 50.31
N GLU A 671 153.36 -53.89 49.00
CA GLU A 671 154.40 -54.28 48.05
C GLU A 671 155.69 -53.49 48.32
N SER A 672 155.63 -52.18 48.58
CA SER A 672 156.83 -51.40 48.95
C SER A 672 157.42 -51.80 50.32
N GLU A 673 156.59 -52.17 51.29
CA GLU A 673 157.01 -52.67 52.61
C GLU A 673 157.69 -54.04 52.48
N LEU A 674 157.16 -54.92 51.63
CA LEU A 674 157.76 -56.21 51.27
C LEU A 674 159.05 -56.05 50.47
N GLU A 675 159.13 -55.07 49.56
CA GLU A 675 160.38 -54.75 48.85
C GLU A 675 161.45 -54.26 49.83
N GLN A 676 161.11 -53.36 50.77
CA GLN A 676 162.02 -52.91 51.84
C GLN A 676 162.49 -54.08 52.71
N LEU A 677 161.59 -54.90 53.23
CA LEU A 677 161.93 -56.14 53.95
C LEU A 677 162.80 -57.09 53.12
N SER A 678 162.60 -57.18 51.81
CA SER A 678 163.44 -57.99 50.93
C SER A 678 164.85 -57.39 50.74
N GLN A 679 164.98 -56.06 50.78
CA GLN A 679 166.26 -55.36 50.71
C GLN A 679 167.02 -55.50 52.04
N GLU A 680 166.35 -55.37 53.18
CA GLU A 680 166.92 -55.63 54.52
C GLU A 680 167.36 -57.10 54.66
N HIS A 681 166.54 -58.06 54.21
CA HIS A 681 166.93 -59.47 54.20
C HIS A 681 168.12 -59.74 53.27
N ARG A 682 168.26 -59.00 52.15
CA ARG A 682 169.43 -59.07 51.27
C ARG A 682 170.67 -58.43 51.89
N SER A 683 170.56 -57.32 52.62
CA SER A 683 171.71 -56.72 53.32
C SER A 683 172.17 -57.60 54.48
N LEU A 684 171.26 -58.15 55.27
CA LEU A 684 171.57 -59.15 56.30
C LEU A 684 172.23 -60.41 55.72
N GLN A 685 171.79 -60.90 54.55
CA GLN A 685 172.47 -61.99 53.85
C GLN A 685 173.86 -61.60 53.34
N ALA A 686 174.07 -60.36 52.89
CA ALA A 686 175.38 -59.87 52.46
C ALA A 686 176.34 -59.66 53.64
N GLU A 687 175.84 -59.22 54.79
CA GLU A 687 176.60 -59.11 56.04
C GLU A 687 176.95 -60.48 56.61
N TYR A 688 176.02 -61.44 56.60
CA TYR A 688 176.29 -62.83 56.95
C TYR A 688 177.32 -63.47 56.01
N ALA A 689 177.23 -63.21 54.70
CA ALA A 689 178.21 -63.67 53.73
C ALA A 689 179.61 -63.06 53.95
N LYS A 690 179.70 -61.79 54.36
CA LYS A 690 180.97 -61.17 54.78
C LYS A 690 181.55 -61.84 56.01
N LEU A 691 180.74 -62.04 57.05
CA LEU A 691 181.15 -62.75 58.26
C LEU A 691 181.63 -64.18 57.94
N GLN A 692 180.98 -64.84 56.97
CA GLN A 692 181.39 -66.16 56.49
C GLN A 692 182.70 -66.13 55.69
N SER A 693 182.98 -65.09 54.87
CA SER A 693 184.30 -64.93 54.25
C SER A 693 185.40 -64.64 55.27
N GLU A 694 185.15 -63.76 56.25
CA GLU A 694 186.09 -63.46 57.33
C GLU A 694 186.38 -64.74 58.16
N TYR A 695 185.36 -65.52 58.50
CA TYR A 695 185.52 -66.80 59.19
C TYR A 695 186.35 -67.82 58.36
N ASN A 696 186.19 -67.84 57.04
CA ASN A 696 186.98 -68.70 56.15
C ASN A 696 188.45 -68.24 56.04
N GLU A 697 188.72 -66.92 56.03
CA GLU A 697 190.08 -66.37 56.06
C GLU A 697 190.79 -66.70 57.39
N TRP A 698 190.06 -66.67 58.52
CA TRP A 698 190.58 -67.11 59.81
C TRP A 698 190.89 -68.62 59.87
N ILE A 699 190.16 -69.46 59.12
CA ILE A 699 190.50 -70.89 58.99
C ILE A 699 191.79 -71.07 58.18
N GLN A 700 191.94 -70.38 57.05
CA GLN A 700 193.14 -70.51 56.20
C GLN A 700 194.44 -70.06 56.89
N LEU A 701 194.36 -69.13 57.85
CA LEU A 701 195.50 -68.71 58.67
C LEU A 701 195.93 -69.74 59.74
N ILE A 702 195.16 -70.82 59.96
CA ILE A 702 195.45 -71.85 60.98
C ILE A 702 196.09 -73.12 60.38
N GLU A 703 195.96 -73.37 59.07
CA GLU A 703 196.37 -74.62 58.41
C GLU A 703 197.74 -74.60 57.69
N GLN A 704 198.60 -73.59 57.90
CA GLN A 704 199.95 -73.55 57.29
C GLN A 704 201.13 -73.16 58.21
N ASP A 705 200.94 -73.19 59.53
CA ASP A 705 202.06 -73.19 60.52
C ASP A 705 202.29 -74.62 61.11
N SER A 706 201.96 -75.65 60.31
CA SER A 706 202.11 -77.09 60.60
C SER A 706 202.32 -77.91 59.32
#